data_AF-A0A7X9HSR9-F1
#
_entry.id   AF-A0A7X9HSR9-F1
#
_cell.length_a   1.000
_cell.length_b   1.000
_cell.length_c   1.000
_cell.angle_alpha   90.00
_cell.angle_beta   90.00
_cell.angle_gamma   90.00
#
_symmetry.space_group_name_H-M   'P 1'
#
loop_
_entity.id
_entity.type
_entity.pdbx_description
1 polymer ?
#
loop_
_entity_poly.entity_id
_entity_poly.type
_entity_poly.pdbx_seq_one_letter_code
_entity_poly.pdbx_strand_id
1 'polypeptide(L)'
;MLSQKGKNIVSDLSKLLVVSLLFLPFLQNKALASANDPLPFLRTIPEILQNFYLPKGIEVSSDGHIYVVDTGNNSIQMILDGVVESAWGGLGTGDGAFDSPTDIAINSAGEVYVTDTGNNRVQKFSSNGETFITKWGSLGSGNTNFNGPTGIAIDENDNVWVVDTNNSRVLKFDSDGSYQDQFGTQGSGESELNLPRGIDIDSSGNIYIVDSGNNRIQKFDSDGTHLQTIGEGNLGGEVGSLSDPDSIKVNDEGQLFVSDLGNNRIVEFESSTGNYVNNFGSFGDGNGLFNEPRGLAWSGADIIVIDSINNRFEAFNGFNYEFASKGYGASDEDGRFNYPAGVGVTKDGSLYIYVADTNNNRIEKVESNGDYVAKWGSYGSGEGEFDEPADVDTDNDGNVYVVDRANNRIQKFSSNGTFIKQWGTYGAEEEQFDTPNGIHIDFDNIIYIADTNNDRVQVFDKEGTFIRSWGTSGSNDGELNKPMDVFVDTSGNVFVTDSLNNRVQKFSLEGEYVSHFGSSGSDAGELNNPLGIIADSNGYIYVSDRDNFRIQKFSSSGTYLAEMGSRGPTDGYFGTFGSDNEEFNHGPYHMAMDAEGRLYVMDPVNNRIQVYGQDSSSEEIHEDSRCHWIKPPETTWILLTSAIENGVSGINLTWTQYEADKVDIKIDDGTGNYPWKISKTSNDGHEFLANVQSWQNIMIRPINHCKDGDNSTPVSLSRFPYGWYNIK
;
A
#
# COMPACT_ATOMS: atom_id res chain seq x y z
N MET A 1 -62.81 41.49 -40.14
CA MET A 1 -63.41 40.15 -39.93
C MET A 1 -63.16 39.29 -41.16
N LEU A 2 -62.09 38.50 -41.11
CA LEU A 2 -61.79 37.25 -41.82
C LEU A 2 -60.30 37.04 -41.54
N SER A 3 -60.02 36.09 -40.66
CA SER A 3 -58.84 36.03 -39.79
C SER A 3 -57.52 35.94 -40.55
N GLN A 4 -56.57 36.79 -40.14
CA GLN A 4 -55.15 36.71 -40.50
C GLN A 4 -54.56 35.34 -40.14
N LYS A 5 -54.51 34.42 -41.10
CA LYS A 5 -53.59 33.27 -41.12
C LYS A 5 -52.80 33.36 -42.43
N GLY A 6 -51.71 34.11 -42.36
CA GLY A 6 -50.72 34.23 -43.42
C GLY A 6 -49.82 32.99 -43.46
N LYS A 7 -49.97 32.24 -44.53
CA LYS A 7 -48.98 31.39 -45.21
C LYS A 7 -47.53 31.53 -44.69
N ASN A 8 -47.03 30.47 -44.05
CA ASN A 8 -45.68 29.91 -44.21
C ASN A 8 -45.57 28.65 -43.33
N ILE A 9 -46.11 27.53 -43.82
CA ILE A 9 -45.93 26.19 -43.23
C ILE A 9 -45.54 25.26 -44.39
N VAL A 10 -44.36 25.47 -44.99
CA VAL A 10 -43.60 24.44 -45.73
C VAL A 10 -42.13 24.89 -45.80
N SER A 11 -41.46 25.04 -44.65
CA SER A 11 -39.98 25.07 -44.59
C SER A 11 -39.38 24.69 -43.23
N ASP A 12 -40.18 24.47 -42.18
CA ASP A 12 -39.67 24.04 -40.86
C ASP A 12 -40.05 22.60 -40.44
N LEU A 13 -40.74 21.84 -41.31
CA LEU A 13 -41.15 20.46 -41.00
C LEU A 13 -40.09 19.40 -41.34
N SER A 14 -38.93 19.79 -41.86
CA SER A 14 -37.76 18.90 -42.01
C SER A 14 -36.72 19.05 -40.89
N LYS A 15 -36.96 19.93 -39.90
CA LYS A 15 -36.14 20.05 -38.68
C LYS A 15 -36.83 19.55 -37.41
N LEU A 16 -38.12 19.23 -37.47
CA LEU A 16 -38.90 18.72 -36.32
C LEU A 16 -39.13 17.20 -36.32
N LEU A 17 -38.57 16.46 -37.28
CA LEU A 17 -38.73 15.01 -37.41
C LEU A 17 -37.44 14.20 -37.12
N VAL A 18 -36.39 14.85 -36.61
CA VAL A 18 -35.12 14.20 -36.21
C VAL A 18 -34.85 14.31 -34.69
N VAL A 19 -35.72 14.97 -33.92
CA VAL A 19 -35.53 15.18 -32.46
C VAL A 19 -36.49 14.34 -31.60
N SER A 20 -37.35 13.51 -32.20
CA SER A 20 -38.39 12.75 -31.50
C SER A 20 -38.20 11.22 -31.52
N LEU A 21 -36.97 10.73 -31.75
CA LEU A 21 -36.64 9.30 -31.75
C LEU A 21 -35.39 8.92 -30.93
N LEU A 22 -34.91 9.82 -30.04
CA LEU A 22 -33.76 9.55 -29.14
C LEU A 22 -34.08 9.71 -27.64
N PHE A 23 -35.35 9.88 -27.26
CA PHE A 23 -35.76 9.93 -25.86
C PHE A 23 -36.90 8.93 -25.63
N LEU A 24 -36.53 7.69 -25.23
CA LEU A 24 -37.30 6.62 -24.57
C LEU A 24 -36.70 5.28 -25.03
N PRO A 25 -35.74 4.71 -24.26
CA PRO A 25 -36.06 4.12 -22.96
C PRO A 25 -35.04 4.50 -21.87
N PHE A 26 -35.39 5.45 -21.01
CA PHE A 26 -34.71 5.68 -19.71
C PHE A 26 -35.72 5.89 -18.57
N LEU A 27 -36.97 5.50 -18.81
CA LEU A 27 -38.08 5.57 -17.85
C LEU A 27 -38.67 4.19 -17.67
N GLN A 28 -37.85 3.25 -17.21
CA GLN A 28 -38.30 1.99 -16.59
C GLN A 28 -37.11 1.36 -15.84
N ASN A 29 -36.69 2.01 -14.75
CA ASN A 29 -36.11 1.39 -13.55
C ASN A 29 -35.98 2.45 -12.45
N LYS A 30 -37.11 3.04 -12.07
CA LYS A 30 -37.28 3.55 -10.70
C LYS A 30 -37.94 2.43 -9.90
N ALA A 31 -37.15 1.41 -9.58
CA ALA A 31 -37.48 0.42 -8.59
C ALA A 31 -36.44 0.57 -7.48
N LEU A 32 -36.92 0.97 -6.30
CA LEU A 32 -36.24 0.97 -5.00
C LEU A 32 -34.87 0.28 -4.98
N ALA A 33 -33.80 1.07 -5.14
CA ALA A 33 -32.49 0.68 -4.65
C ALA A 33 -32.50 0.89 -3.13
N SER A 34 -32.21 -0.17 -2.39
CA SER A 34 -31.93 -0.10 -0.95
C SER A 34 -30.66 0.72 -0.72
N ALA A 35 -30.63 1.46 0.38
CA ALA A 35 -29.61 2.45 0.72
C ALA A 35 -28.19 1.92 1.02
N ASN A 36 -27.77 0.77 0.49
CA ASN A 36 -26.51 0.09 0.88
C ASN A 36 -25.65 -0.43 -0.29
N ASP A 37 -25.84 0.03 -1.53
CA ASP A 37 -24.93 -0.35 -2.63
C ASP A 37 -23.92 0.79 -2.89
N PRO A 38 -22.59 0.55 -2.79
CA PRO A 38 -21.59 1.55 -3.17
C PRO A 38 -21.69 1.82 -4.68
N LEU A 39 -21.85 3.09 -5.04
CA LEU A 39 -21.99 3.56 -6.41
C LEU A 39 -20.67 3.39 -7.18
N PRO A 40 -20.70 3.08 -8.49
CA PRO A 40 -19.50 2.94 -9.29
C PRO A 40 -19.12 4.28 -9.95
N PHE A 41 -18.03 4.96 -9.55
CA PHE A 41 -17.14 5.73 -10.45
C PHE A 41 -15.98 6.46 -9.73
N LEU A 42 -14.73 6.21 -10.16
CA LEU A 42 -13.78 7.19 -10.78
C LEU A 42 -12.38 6.56 -10.92
N ARG A 43 -12.22 5.68 -11.92
CA ARG A 43 -10.91 5.25 -12.41
C ARG A 43 -10.37 6.32 -13.34
N THR A 44 -9.40 7.07 -12.85
CA THR A 44 -8.72 8.17 -13.57
C THR A 44 -9.70 9.17 -14.17
N ILE A 45 -9.93 10.29 -13.48
CA ILE A 45 -10.59 11.42 -14.14
C ILE A 45 -9.73 11.72 -15.39
N PRO A 46 -10.29 11.63 -16.61
CA PRO A 46 -9.54 12.03 -17.80
C PRO A 46 -9.02 13.44 -17.57
N GLU A 47 -7.92 13.83 -18.24
CA GLU A 47 -7.47 15.22 -18.34
C GLU A 47 -8.60 16.13 -18.87
N ILE A 48 -9.55 16.46 -18.02
CA ILE A 48 -10.54 17.51 -18.18
C ILE A 48 -9.87 18.68 -17.48
N LEU A 49 -9.80 19.85 -18.13
CA LEU A 49 -9.20 21.06 -17.60
C LEU A 49 -9.81 21.46 -16.24
N GLN A 50 -9.34 20.83 -15.16
CA GLN A 50 -9.55 21.23 -13.78
C GLN A 50 -8.56 22.37 -13.54
N ASN A 51 -8.97 23.60 -13.83
CA ASN A 51 -8.15 24.78 -13.52
C ASN A 51 -8.27 25.13 -12.02
N PHE A 52 -7.95 24.19 -11.15
CA PHE A 52 -7.79 24.50 -9.73
C PHE A 52 -6.55 25.38 -9.53
N TYR A 53 -6.56 26.16 -8.47
CA TYR A 53 -5.39 26.87 -8.01
C TYR A 53 -5.27 26.74 -6.50
N LEU A 54 -4.31 25.94 -6.04
CA LEU A 54 -4.05 25.64 -4.63
C LEU A 54 -5.31 25.18 -3.88
N PRO A 55 -6.04 24.14 -4.36
CA PRO A 55 -7.23 23.65 -3.67
C PRO A 55 -6.85 23.11 -2.28
N LYS A 56 -7.75 23.20 -1.29
CA LYS A 56 -7.43 22.78 0.09
C LYS A 56 -8.47 21.87 0.75
N GLY A 57 -9.75 22.18 0.58
CA GLY A 57 -10.85 21.42 1.18
C GLY A 57 -11.57 20.57 0.14
N ILE A 58 -12.10 19.43 0.57
CA ILE A 58 -12.88 18.54 -0.27
C ILE A 58 -13.92 17.79 0.57
N GLU A 59 -15.11 17.56 0.03
CA GLU A 59 -16.13 16.69 0.65
C GLU A 59 -16.96 15.98 -0.42
N VAL A 60 -17.44 14.78 -0.11
CA VAL A 60 -18.32 13.99 -0.99
C VAL A 60 -19.72 13.93 -0.41
N SER A 61 -20.73 14.28 -1.19
CA SER A 61 -22.14 14.11 -0.78
C SER A 61 -22.61 12.68 -0.98
N SER A 62 -23.69 12.30 -0.30
CA SER A 62 -24.28 10.95 -0.38
C SER A 62 -24.80 10.56 -1.78
N ASP A 63 -24.99 11.53 -2.68
CA ASP A 63 -25.38 11.30 -4.07
C ASP A 63 -24.18 11.29 -5.05
N GLY A 64 -22.95 11.35 -4.52
CA GLY A 64 -21.71 11.20 -5.28
C GLY A 64 -21.10 12.48 -5.82
N HIS A 65 -21.65 13.67 -5.51
CA HIS A 65 -21.00 14.92 -5.91
C HIS A 65 -19.77 15.18 -5.05
N ILE A 66 -18.69 15.60 -5.70
CA ILE A 66 -17.45 16.03 -5.07
C ILE A 66 -17.44 17.55 -5.03
N TYR A 67 -17.28 18.11 -3.84
CA TYR A 67 -17.17 19.54 -3.62
C TYR A 67 -15.73 19.89 -3.31
N VAL A 68 -15.07 20.68 -4.16
CA VAL A 68 -13.68 21.09 -3.97
C VAL A 68 -13.61 22.57 -3.66
N VAL A 69 -12.93 22.92 -2.57
CA VAL A 69 -12.58 24.30 -2.21
C VAL A 69 -11.33 24.70 -2.98
N ASP A 70 -11.53 25.46 -4.05
CA ASP A 70 -10.48 26.03 -4.90
C ASP A 70 -9.97 27.33 -4.27
N THR A 71 -9.18 27.19 -3.21
CA THR A 71 -8.79 28.28 -2.30
C THR A 71 -8.11 29.44 -3.01
N GLY A 72 -7.18 29.17 -3.93
CA GLY A 72 -6.47 30.21 -4.66
C GLY A 72 -7.38 31.01 -5.60
N ASN A 73 -8.43 30.38 -6.13
CA ASN A 73 -9.46 31.06 -6.91
C ASN A 73 -10.60 31.64 -6.05
N ASN A 74 -10.61 31.37 -4.74
CA ASN A 74 -11.65 31.80 -3.79
C ASN A 74 -13.05 31.30 -4.18
N SER A 75 -13.13 30.07 -4.68
CA SER A 75 -14.36 29.47 -5.19
C SER A 75 -14.55 28.03 -4.74
N ILE A 76 -15.75 27.52 -4.89
CA ILE A 76 -16.08 26.10 -4.72
C ILE A 76 -16.50 25.56 -6.08
N GLN A 77 -16.04 24.35 -6.41
CA GLN A 77 -16.47 23.61 -7.59
C GLN A 77 -17.22 22.35 -7.14
N MET A 78 -18.39 22.09 -7.72
CA MET A 78 -19.17 20.87 -7.53
C MET A 78 -19.06 20.03 -8.79
N ILE A 79 -18.61 18.78 -8.61
CA ILE A 79 -18.20 17.90 -9.69
C ILE A 79 -18.95 16.57 -9.56
N LEU A 80 -19.46 16.06 -10.68
CA LEU A 80 -20.02 14.72 -10.78
C LEU A 80 -19.47 14.06 -12.06
N ASP A 81 -18.99 12.83 -11.96
CA ASP A 81 -18.43 12.07 -13.09
C ASP A 81 -17.37 12.83 -13.89
N GLY A 82 -16.52 13.60 -13.19
CA GLY A 82 -15.46 14.42 -13.79
C GLY A 82 -15.94 15.71 -14.48
N VAL A 83 -17.23 16.02 -14.43
CA VAL A 83 -17.82 17.24 -14.99
C VAL A 83 -18.11 18.25 -13.90
N VAL A 84 -17.60 19.48 -14.05
CA VAL A 84 -18.00 20.60 -13.17
C VAL A 84 -19.44 20.97 -13.51
N GLU A 85 -20.36 20.66 -12.60
CA GLU A 85 -21.79 20.96 -12.77
C GLU A 85 -22.14 22.36 -12.25
N SER A 86 -21.45 22.80 -11.19
CA SER A 86 -21.61 24.14 -10.62
C SER A 86 -20.28 24.68 -10.09
N ALA A 87 -20.12 25.99 -10.14
CA ALA A 87 -19.03 26.69 -9.46
C ALA A 87 -19.51 28.06 -8.98
N TRP A 88 -19.17 28.42 -7.75
CA TRP A 88 -19.58 29.68 -7.14
C TRP A 88 -18.49 30.25 -6.24
N GLY A 89 -18.62 31.53 -5.92
CA GLY A 89 -17.62 32.26 -5.14
C GLY A 89 -16.93 33.37 -5.93
N GLY A 90 -15.73 33.70 -5.48
CA GLY A 90 -14.90 34.80 -5.96
C GLY A 90 -14.39 35.64 -4.80
N LEU A 91 -13.24 36.30 -5.01
CA LEU A 91 -12.59 37.10 -3.98
C LEU A 91 -13.50 38.25 -3.50
N GLY A 92 -13.77 38.32 -2.19
CA GLY A 92 -14.50 39.44 -1.60
C GLY A 92 -15.01 39.18 -0.18
N THR A 93 -15.73 40.17 0.35
CA THR A 93 -16.26 40.17 1.73
C THR A 93 -17.79 40.12 1.80
N GLY A 94 -18.46 40.18 0.64
CA GLY A 94 -19.92 40.12 0.50
C GLY A 94 -20.49 38.72 0.73
N ASP A 95 -21.81 38.59 0.69
CA ASP A 95 -22.48 37.28 0.76
C ASP A 95 -22.14 36.45 -0.48
N GLY A 96 -21.70 35.20 -0.27
CA GLY A 96 -21.27 34.31 -1.35
C GLY A 96 -19.93 34.64 -1.99
N ALA A 97 -19.22 35.66 -1.51
CA ALA A 97 -17.80 35.89 -1.84
C ALA A 97 -16.91 35.33 -0.73
N PHE A 98 -15.68 34.94 -1.07
CA PHE A 98 -14.73 34.32 -0.15
C PHE A 98 -13.40 35.06 -0.14
N ASP A 99 -12.64 34.90 0.93
CA ASP A 99 -11.23 35.25 1.02
C ASP A 99 -10.48 34.07 1.65
N SER A 100 -9.71 33.37 0.83
CA SER A 100 -8.94 32.17 1.19
C SER A 100 -9.80 31.10 1.91
N PRO A 101 -10.90 30.60 1.31
CA PRO A 101 -11.71 29.56 1.94
C PRO A 101 -10.89 28.27 2.06
N THR A 102 -11.01 27.54 3.17
CA THR A 102 -10.12 26.38 3.42
C THR A 102 -10.83 25.03 3.39
N ASP A 103 -12.05 24.93 3.91
CA ASP A 103 -12.70 23.64 4.12
C ASP A 103 -14.22 23.71 3.93
N ILE A 104 -14.84 22.55 3.78
CA ILE A 104 -16.23 22.39 3.37
C ILE A 104 -16.89 21.18 4.06
N ALA A 105 -18.15 21.33 4.47
CA ALA A 105 -18.95 20.23 5.02
C ALA A 105 -20.39 20.30 4.50
N ILE A 106 -21.08 19.16 4.48
CA ILE A 106 -22.42 19.00 3.90
C ILE A 106 -23.33 18.37 4.93
N ASN A 107 -24.51 18.96 5.14
CA ASN A 107 -25.49 18.43 6.11
C ASN A 107 -26.41 17.38 5.48
N SER A 108 -27.29 16.78 6.30
CA SER A 108 -28.23 15.74 5.86
C SER A 108 -29.23 16.21 4.78
N ALA A 109 -29.44 17.51 4.64
CA ALA A 109 -30.28 18.14 3.61
C ALA A 109 -29.51 18.48 2.33
N GLY A 110 -28.20 18.22 2.28
CA GLY A 110 -27.31 18.58 1.18
C GLY A 110 -26.88 20.05 1.18
N GLU A 111 -27.15 20.82 2.23
CA GLU A 111 -26.71 22.22 2.33
C GLU A 111 -25.21 22.28 2.63
N VAL A 112 -24.52 23.21 1.97
CA VAL A 112 -23.06 23.28 1.95
C VAL A 112 -22.58 24.38 2.89
N TYR A 113 -21.65 24.06 3.77
CA TYR A 113 -21.03 24.96 4.74
C TYR A 113 -19.56 25.12 4.42
N VAL A 114 -19.07 26.36 4.35
CA VAL A 114 -17.69 26.66 3.95
C VAL A 114 -17.04 27.58 4.99
N THR A 115 -15.83 27.23 5.40
CA THR A 115 -14.97 28.10 6.21
C THR A 115 -14.31 29.15 5.33
N ASP A 116 -14.72 30.40 5.50
CA ASP A 116 -14.22 31.57 4.77
C ASP A 116 -13.13 32.23 5.63
N THR A 117 -11.96 31.59 5.67
CA THR A 117 -10.91 31.80 6.67
C THR A 117 -10.40 33.23 6.73
N GLY A 118 -10.10 33.84 5.59
CA GLY A 118 -9.63 35.22 5.51
C GLY A 118 -10.66 36.23 6.01
N ASN A 119 -11.95 35.93 5.82
CA ASN A 119 -13.06 36.73 6.35
C ASN A 119 -13.47 36.36 7.78
N ASN A 120 -12.86 35.34 8.40
CA ASN A 120 -13.12 34.89 9.78
C ASN A 120 -14.59 34.53 10.03
N ARG A 121 -15.19 33.76 9.12
CA ARG A 121 -16.62 33.38 9.18
C ARG A 121 -16.88 32.02 8.54
N VAL A 122 -18.08 31.50 8.79
CA VAL A 122 -18.66 30.37 8.05
C VAL A 122 -19.81 30.88 7.19
N GLN A 123 -19.95 30.35 5.97
CA GLN A 123 -21.06 30.63 5.08
C GLN A 123 -21.80 29.34 4.70
N LYS A 124 -23.13 29.41 4.60
CA LYS A 124 -24.02 28.30 4.25
C LYS A 124 -24.72 28.56 2.91
N PHE A 125 -24.83 27.54 2.07
CA PHE A 125 -25.38 27.59 0.71
C PHE A 125 -26.35 26.44 0.44
N SER A 126 -27.17 26.58 -0.61
CA SER A 126 -27.88 25.44 -1.21
C SER A 126 -26.90 24.39 -1.75
N SER A 127 -27.37 23.16 -1.96
CA SER A 127 -26.54 22.04 -2.44
C SER A 127 -25.77 22.33 -3.73
N ASN A 128 -26.33 23.12 -4.63
CA ASN A 128 -25.69 23.52 -5.88
C ASN A 128 -24.93 24.85 -5.81
N GLY A 129 -24.86 25.49 -4.64
CA GLY A 129 -24.19 26.77 -4.43
C GLY A 129 -24.89 28.02 -5.00
N GLU A 130 -26.03 27.87 -5.69
CA GLU A 130 -26.71 28.99 -6.35
C GLU A 130 -27.31 30.01 -5.36
N THR A 131 -27.68 29.56 -4.16
CA THR A 131 -28.33 30.40 -3.15
C THR A 131 -27.48 30.49 -1.89
N PHE A 132 -27.04 31.71 -1.57
CA PHE A 132 -26.54 32.03 -0.23
C PHE A 132 -27.68 31.96 0.79
N ILE A 133 -27.50 31.22 1.88
CA ILE A 133 -28.52 31.01 2.91
C ILE A 133 -28.25 31.92 4.11
N THR A 134 -27.09 31.76 4.75
CA THR A 134 -26.70 32.53 5.94
C THR A 134 -25.19 32.54 6.13
N LYS A 135 -24.73 33.38 7.06
CA LYS A 135 -23.34 33.42 7.54
C LYS A 135 -23.28 33.85 8.99
N TRP A 136 -22.24 33.41 9.69
CA TRP A 136 -21.93 33.87 11.04
C TRP A 136 -20.43 33.87 11.27
N GLY A 137 -19.99 34.62 12.28
CA GLY A 137 -18.58 34.87 12.53
C GLY A 137 -18.13 36.27 12.13
N SER A 138 -17.09 36.71 12.82
CA SER A 138 -16.24 37.85 12.48
C SER A 138 -14.96 37.75 13.30
N LEU A 139 -13.92 38.51 12.95
CA LEU A 139 -12.64 38.46 13.65
C LEU A 139 -12.79 38.69 15.17
N GLY A 140 -12.32 37.75 15.99
CA GLY A 140 -12.29 37.87 17.43
C GLY A 140 -12.17 36.52 18.15
N SER A 141 -12.39 36.53 19.47
CA SER A 141 -12.32 35.34 20.34
C SER A 141 -13.60 35.09 21.15
N GLY A 142 -14.67 35.87 20.91
CA GLY A 142 -15.98 35.60 21.47
C GLY A 142 -16.62 34.32 20.91
N ASN A 143 -17.70 33.86 21.51
CA ASN A 143 -18.39 32.60 21.15
C ASN A 143 -19.07 32.61 19.77
N THR A 144 -19.15 33.78 19.13
CA THR A 144 -19.69 33.96 17.78
C THR A 144 -18.65 34.63 16.85
N ASN A 145 -17.39 34.60 17.24
CA ASN A 145 -16.26 35.18 16.52
C ASN A 145 -15.24 34.08 16.24
N PHE A 146 -14.46 34.26 15.17
CA PHE A 146 -13.38 33.36 14.80
C PHE A 146 -12.09 34.15 14.56
N ASN A 147 -10.96 33.47 14.58
CA ASN A 147 -9.67 33.98 14.17
C ASN A 147 -8.97 32.91 13.31
N GLY A 148 -9.17 33.00 11.99
CA GLY A 148 -8.74 31.99 11.03
C GLY A 148 -9.39 30.63 11.25
N PRO A 149 -10.72 30.52 11.08
CA PRO A 149 -11.39 29.22 11.13
C PRO A 149 -10.93 28.37 9.93
N THR A 150 -10.50 27.13 10.16
CA THR A 150 -10.02 26.24 9.07
C THR A 150 -10.94 25.06 8.85
N GLY A 151 -10.96 24.10 9.77
CA GLY A 151 -11.69 22.84 9.62
C GLY A 151 -13.15 22.97 9.97
N ILE A 152 -14.00 22.22 9.29
CA ILE A 152 -15.44 22.17 9.55
C ILE A 152 -15.99 20.75 9.40
N ALA A 153 -16.82 20.31 10.34
CA ALA A 153 -17.52 19.03 10.27
C ALA A 153 -18.97 19.19 10.73
N ILE A 154 -19.83 18.26 10.32
CA ILE A 154 -21.25 18.25 10.67
C ILE A 154 -21.58 16.93 11.33
N ASP A 155 -22.21 16.96 12.51
CA ASP A 155 -22.64 15.75 13.21
C ASP A 155 -24.01 15.24 12.71
N GLU A 156 -24.41 14.02 13.12
CA GLU A 156 -25.67 13.39 12.71
C GLU A 156 -26.93 14.21 13.06
N ASN A 157 -26.82 15.20 13.96
CA ASN A 157 -27.92 16.10 14.33
C ASN A 157 -27.86 17.43 13.57
N ASP A 158 -27.06 17.51 12.51
CA ASP A 158 -26.77 18.71 11.70
C ASP A 158 -26.17 19.87 12.52
N ASN A 159 -25.49 19.59 13.65
CA ASN A 159 -24.71 20.63 14.31
C ASN A 159 -23.40 20.86 13.57
N VAL A 160 -22.99 22.12 13.48
CA VAL A 160 -21.79 22.55 12.76
C VAL A 160 -20.64 22.74 13.75
N TRP A 161 -19.57 21.98 13.58
CA TRP A 161 -18.36 22.05 14.39
C TRP A 161 -17.26 22.75 13.60
N VAL A 162 -16.65 23.78 14.18
CA VAL A 162 -15.69 24.65 13.48
C VAL A 162 -14.41 24.76 14.31
N VAL A 163 -13.28 24.46 13.67
CA VAL A 163 -11.95 24.65 14.26
C VAL A 163 -11.54 26.11 14.11
N ASP A 164 -11.31 26.77 15.24
CA ASP A 164 -10.89 28.17 15.33
C ASP A 164 -9.38 28.23 15.62
N THR A 165 -8.59 27.98 14.57
CA THR A 165 -7.15 27.63 14.64
C THR A 165 -6.32 28.59 15.48
N ASN A 166 -6.41 29.90 15.23
CA ASN A 166 -5.57 30.86 15.95
C ASN A 166 -6.08 31.16 17.38
N ASN A 167 -7.27 30.70 17.74
CA ASN A 167 -7.76 30.70 19.11
C ASN A 167 -7.59 29.34 19.81
N SER A 168 -7.07 28.31 19.12
CA SER A 168 -6.78 26.97 19.66
C SER A 168 -7.97 26.30 20.33
N ARG A 169 -9.13 26.34 19.68
CA ARG A 169 -10.40 25.78 20.18
C ARG A 169 -11.28 25.26 19.05
N VAL A 170 -12.30 24.49 19.42
CA VAL A 170 -13.37 24.01 18.53
C VAL A 170 -14.69 24.56 19.06
N LEU A 171 -15.53 25.11 18.17
CA LEU A 171 -16.85 25.63 18.52
C LEU A 171 -17.96 24.82 17.84
N LYS A 172 -19.05 24.58 18.57
CA LYS A 172 -20.27 23.93 18.10
C LYS A 172 -21.38 24.96 17.87
N PHE A 173 -22.07 24.86 16.74
CA PHE A 173 -23.22 25.66 16.38
C PHE A 173 -24.39 24.76 15.96
N ASP A 174 -25.62 25.25 16.03
CA ASP A 174 -26.73 24.62 15.33
C ASP A 174 -26.62 24.86 13.81
N SER A 175 -27.51 24.23 13.04
CA SER A 175 -27.53 24.30 11.58
C SER A 175 -27.79 25.72 11.01
N ASP A 176 -28.22 26.66 11.84
CA ASP A 176 -28.47 28.07 11.50
C ASP A 176 -27.35 29.02 11.98
N GLY A 177 -26.33 28.50 12.67
CA GLY A 177 -25.17 29.25 13.15
C GLY A 177 -25.29 29.84 14.55
N SER A 178 -26.26 29.38 15.36
CA SER A 178 -26.35 29.77 16.78
C SER A 178 -25.39 28.94 17.63
N TYR A 179 -24.56 29.62 18.42
CA TYR A 179 -23.58 28.98 19.31
C TYR A 179 -24.24 28.01 20.30
N GLN A 180 -23.68 26.81 20.42
CA GLN A 180 -24.10 25.77 21.36
C GLN A 180 -23.04 25.52 22.43
N ASP A 181 -21.80 25.23 22.03
CA ASP A 181 -20.73 24.87 22.97
C ASP A 181 -19.33 25.11 22.39
N GLN A 182 -18.28 24.91 23.20
CA GLN A 182 -16.89 24.90 22.75
C GLN A 182 -15.99 24.06 23.69
N PHE A 183 -14.88 23.60 23.16
CA PHE A 183 -13.79 23.03 23.95
C PHE A 183 -12.42 23.37 23.35
N GLY A 184 -11.36 23.05 24.08
CA GLY A 184 -9.98 23.33 23.70
C GLY A 184 -9.44 24.65 24.25
N THR A 185 -8.16 24.61 24.63
CA THR A 185 -7.36 25.78 25.01
C THR A 185 -5.95 25.62 24.48
N GLN A 186 -5.21 26.72 24.31
CA GLN A 186 -3.83 26.64 23.83
C GLN A 186 -2.94 25.81 24.76
N GLY A 187 -2.24 24.80 24.22
CA GLY A 187 -1.26 24.02 24.98
C GLY A 187 -0.88 22.70 24.30
N SER A 188 -0.40 21.74 25.10
CA SER A 188 0.13 20.44 24.62
C SER A 188 -0.31 19.24 25.48
N GLY A 189 -1.03 19.47 26.58
CA GLY A 189 -1.66 18.43 27.37
C GLY A 189 -2.90 17.83 26.71
N GLU A 190 -3.50 16.84 27.37
CA GLU A 190 -4.81 16.30 26.98
C GLU A 190 -5.86 17.40 26.99
N SER A 191 -6.68 17.48 25.93
CA SER A 191 -7.68 18.54 25.71
C SER A 191 -7.11 19.94 25.43
N GLU A 192 -5.78 20.12 25.44
CA GLU A 192 -5.14 21.34 24.96
C GLU A 192 -4.77 21.19 23.48
N LEU A 193 -4.98 22.23 22.70
CA LEU A 193 -4.75 22.27 21.26
C LEU A 193 -3.71 23.33 20.91
N ASN A 194 -2.96 23.17 19.84
CA ASN A 194 -2.02 24.15 19.32
C ASN A 194 -2.12 24.18 17.79
N LEU A 195 -2.59 25.30 17.25
CA LEU A 195 -2.86 25.45 15.82
C LEU A 195 -3.67 24.28 15.23
N PRO A 196 -4.81 23.88 15.83
CA PRO A 196 -5.62 22.79 15.29
C PRO A 196 -6.12 23.17 13.89
N ARG A 197 -6.15 22.23 12.94
CA ARG A 197 -6.54 22.50 11.54
C ARG A 197 -7.76 21.69 11.09
N GLY A 198 -7.62 20.38 11.00
CA GLY A 198 -8.65 19.46 10.53
C GLY A 198 -9.56 18.93 11.65
N ILE A 199 -10.79 18.59 11.28
CA ILE A 199 -11.79 17.95 12.13
C ILE A 199 -12.57 16.93 11.31
N ASP A 200 -12.91 15.79 11.90
CA ASP A 200 -13.94 14.91 11.37
C ASP A 200 -14.69 14.21 12.50
N ILE A 201 -15.89 13.70 12.23
CA ILE A 201 -16.79 13.12 13.22
C ILE A 201 -17.28 11.76 12.74
N ASP A 202 -17.08 10.72 13.55
CA ASP A 202 -17.58 9.38 13.20
C ASP A 202 -19.09 9.22 13.49
N SER A 203 -19.68 8.14 12.99
CA SER A 203 -21.10 7.78 13.21
C SER A 203 -21.44 7.47 14.68
N SER A 204 -20.45 7.33 15.56
CA SER A 204 -20.67 7.22 17.00
C SER A 204 -20.66 8.58 17.71
N GLY A 205 -20.40 9.67 16.98
CA GLY A 205 -20.28 11.03 17.49
C GLY A 205 -18.92 11.33 18.13
N ASN A 206 -17.90 10.51 17.92
CA ASN A 206 -16.54 10.85 18.34
C ASN A 206 -15.95 11.90 17.41
N ILE A 207 -15.28 12.89 17.99
CA ILE A 207 -14.72 14.04 17.27
C ILE A 207 -13.21 13.87 17.21
N TYR A 208 -12.65 13.87 16.01
CA TYR A 208 -11.22 13.74 15.76
C TYR A 208 -10.66 15.10 15.36
N ILE A 209 -9.69 15.63 16.10
CA ILE A 209 -9.06 16.93 15.84
C ILE A 209 -7.59 16.73 15.47
N VAL A 210 -7.19 17.29 14.33
CA VAL A 210 -5.78 17.40 13.95
C VAL A 210 -5.16 18.55 14.73
N ASP A 211 -4.35 18.22 15.72
CA ASP A 211 -3.62 19.14 16.58
C ASP A 211 -2.25 19.46 15.95
N SER A 212 -2.27 20.13 14.79
CA SER A 212 -1.14 20.26 13.87
C SER A 212 0.13 20.82 14.51
N GLY A 213 0.00 21.84 15.37
CA GLY A 213 1.14 22.44 16.06
C GLY A 213 1.79 21.52 17.11
N ASN A 214 1.11 20.44 17.50
CA ASN A 214 1.64 19.39 18.37
C ASN A 214 1.90 18.06 17.60
N ASN A 215 1.70 18.04 16.28
CA ASN A 215 1.93 16.88 15.41
C ASN A 215 1.21 15.59 15.87
N ARG A 216 -0.07 15.71 16.22
CA ARG A 216 -0.87 14.59 16.71
C ARG A 216 -2.34 14.75 16.36
N ILE A 217 -3.13 13.73 16.67
CA ILE A 217 -4.58 13.77 16.61
C ILE A 217 -5.12 13.56 18.03
N GLN A 218 -6.15 14.31 18.41
CA GLN A 218 -6.90 14.07 19.64
C GLN A 218 -8.34 13.69 19.32
N LYS A 219 -8.78 12.56 19.88
CA LYS A 219 -10.14 12.05 19.81
C LYS A 219 -10.91 12.48 21.07
N PHE A 220 -12.12 12.97 20.87
CA PHE A 220 -13.04 13.40 21.92
C PHE A 220 -14.39 12.70 21.77
N ASP A 221 -15.17 12.64 22.85
CA ASP A 221 -16.59 12.31 22.73
C ASP A 221 -17.41 13.53 22.28
N SER A 222 -18.72 13.33 22.08
CA SER A 222 -19.65 14.37 21.61
C SER A 222 -19.81 15.55 22.58
N ASP A 223 -19.38 15.41 23.84
CA ASP A 223 -19.41 16.44 24.87
C ASP A 223 -18.06 17.19 24.97
N GLY A 224 -17.07 16.83 24.16
CA GLY A 224 -15.74 17.43 24.15
C GLY A 224 -14.80 16.89 25.22
N THR A 225 -15.09 15.73 25.81
CA THR A 225 -14.18 15.03 26.73
C THR A 225 -13.14 14.26 25.94
N HIS A 226 -11.87 14.44 26.25
CA HIS A 226 -10.78 13.68 25.61
C HIS A 226 -10.92 12.18 25.88
N LEU A 227 -10.77 11.39 24.82
CA LEU A 227 -10.82 9.92 24.85
C LEU A 227 -9.46 9.30 24.56
N GLN A 228 -8.74 9.85 23.58
CA GLN A 228 -7.51 9.24 23.07
C GLN A 228 -6.64 10.25 22.33
N THR A 229 -5.33 10.02 22.36
CA THR A 229 -4.36 10.70 21.49
C THR A 229 -3.73 9.69 20.53
N ILE A 230 -3.57 10.08 19.26
CA ILE A 230 -3.12 9.22 18.16
C ILE A 230 -1.95 9.91 17.43
N GLY A 231 -0.96 9.12 16.98
CA GLY A 231 0.14 9.60 16.14
C GLY A 231 1.31 10.30 16.87
N GLU A 232 1.40 10.18 18.20
CA GLU A 232 2.55 10.71 18.97
C GLU A 232 3.81 9.87 18.74
N GLY A 233 4.89 10.49 18.26
CA GLY A 233 6.21 9.89 18.08
C GLY A 233 7.29 10.96 17.95
N ASN A 234 8.57 10.61 18.15
CA ASN A 234 9.68 11.55 17.95
C ASN A 234 9.68 12.03 16.49
N LEU A 235 9.69 13.36 16.28
CA LEU A 235 9.70 14.04 14.98
C LEU A 235 10.54 13.28 13.93
N GLY A 236 9.85 12.57 13.02
CA GLY A 236 10.42 12.05 11.76
C GLY A 236 11.23 10.76 11.82
N GLY A 237 10.88 9.78 12.66
CA GLY A 237 11.58 8.47 12.59
C GLY A 237 10.87 7.23 13.15
N GLU A 238 9.69 7.35 13.74
CA GLU A 238 8.92 6.20 14.25
C GLU A 238 7.69 5.94 13.35
N VAL A 239 7.37 4.67 13.14
CA VAL A 239 6.22 4.23 12.32
C VAL A 239 4.93 4.87 12.86
N GLY A 240 4.16 5.53 11.98
CA GLY A 240 2.93 6.23 12.34
C GLY A 240 3.09 7.61 13.00
N SER A 241 4.31 8.15 13.09
CA SER A 241 4.51 9.54 13.53
C SER A 241 4.08 10.56 12.47
N LEU A 242 3.51 11.67 12.93
CA LEU A 242 3.02 12.77 12.08
C LEU A 242 3.97 13.98 12.11
N SER A 243 3.95 14.79 11.05
CA SER A 243 4.73 16.02 10.90
C SER A 243 3.89 17.09 10.18
N ASP A 244 3.50 18.15 10.88
CA ASP A 244 2.58 19.19 10.41
C ASP A 244 1.29 18.62 9.76
N PRO A 245 0.55 17.72 10.43
CA PRO A 245 -0.65 17.13 9.84
C PRO A 245 -1.73 18.20 9.61
N ASP A 246 -2.59 18.05 8.59
CA ASP A 246 -3.52 19.12 8.17
C ASP A 246 -4.99 18.71 8.24
N SER A 247 -5.38 17.67 7.50
CA SER A 247 -6.74 17.18 7.35
C SER A 247 -6.87 15.76 7.88
N ILE A 248 -8.10 15.34 8.14
CA ILE A 248 -8.44 14.03 8.68
C ILE A 248 -9.78 13.58 8.10
N LYS A 249 -9.92 12.28 7.82
CA LYS A 249 -11.19 11.68 7.42
C LYS A 249 -11.34 10.30 8.08
N VAL A 250 -12.49 10.05 8.70
CA VAL A 250 -12.88 8.76 9.24
C VAL A 250 -13.99 8.16 8.38
N ASN A 251 -13.88 6.88 8.03
CA ASN A 251 -14.93 6.18 7.29
C ASN A 251 -15.78 5.27 8.20
N ASP A 252 -16.88 4.76 7.66
CA ASP A 252 -17.82 3.89 8.39
C ASP A 252 -17.22 2.54 8.79
N GLU A 253 -16.10 2.15 8.18
CA GLU A 253 -15.36 0.91 8.50
C GLU A 253 -14.40 1.09 9.68
N GLY A 254 -14.24 2.33 10.17
CA GLY A 254 -13.36 2.66 11.29
C GLY A 254 -11.91 2.95 10.89
N GLN A 255 -11.64 3.21 9.62
CA GLN A 255 -10.33 3.68 9.15
C GLN A 255 -10.23 5.20 9.31
N LEU A 256 -9.08 5.68 9.77
CA LEU A 256 -8.79 7.09 10.01
C LEU A 256 -7.61 7.53 9.14
N PHE A 257 -7.88 8.31 8.09
CA PHE A 257 -6.89 8.83 7.17
C PHE A 257 -6.49 10.26 7.56
N VAL A 258 -5.20 10.55 7.54
CA VAL A 258 -4.64 11.83 8.01
C VAL A 258 -3.62 12.31 7.01
N SER A 259 -3.71 13.56 6.58
CA SER A 259 -2.66 14.15 5.74
C SER A 259 -1.48 14.61 6.57
N ASP A 260 -0.29 14.11 6.22
CA ASP A 260 0.99 14.36 6.90
C ASP A 260 1.88 15.23 5.98
N LEU A 261 1.64 16.55 6.02
CA LEU A 261 2.23 17.51 5.07
C LEU A 261 3.76 17.54 5.12
N GLY A 262 4.32 17.47 6.32
CA GLY A 262 5.77 17.51 6.53
C GLY A 262 6.49 16.35 5.84
N ASN A 263 5.78 15.24 5.62
CA ASN A 263 6.29 14.04 4.96
C ASN A 263 5.68 13.81 3.55
N ASN A 264 4.79 14.68 3.07
CA ASN A 264 4.08 14.57 1.78
C ASN A 264 3.39 13.21 1.58
N ARG A 265 2.67 12.74 2.59
CA ARG A 265 2.01 11.43 2.59
C ARG A 265 0.65 11.48 3.30
N ILE A 266 -0.13 10.42 3.13
CA ILE A 266 -1.33 10.13 3.92
C ILE A 266 -1.00 8.99 4.88
N VAL A 267 -1.45 9.10 6.13
CA VAL A 267 -1.24 8.11 7.18
C VAL A 267 -2.59 7.55 7.62
N GLU A 268 -2.68 6.22 7.72
CA GLU A 268 -3.87 5.49 8.13
C GLU A 268 -3.70 4.95 9.56
N PHE A 269 -4.73 5.16 10.37
CA PHE A 269 -4.85 4.61 11.72
C PHE A 269 -6.17 3.85 11.86
N GLU A 270 -6.20 2.91 12.79
CA GLU A 270 -7.41 2.24 13.24
C GLU A 270 -8.13 3.16 14.25
N SER A 271 -9.31 3.66 13.91
CA SER A 271 -10.03 4.68 14.69
C SER A 271 -10.43 4.24 16.11
N SER A 272 -10.54 2.93 16.31
CA SER A 272 -10.93 2.32 17.59
C SER A 272 -9.75 2.17 18.56
N THR A 273 -8.55 1.91 18.04
CA THR A 273 -7.35 1.62 18.84
C THR A 273 -6.31 2.73 18.77
N GLY A 274 -6.38 3.62 17.78
CA GLY A 274 -5.33 4.61 17.48
C GLY A 274 -4.04 3.99 16.95
N ASN A 275 -4.04 2.69 16.64
CA ASN A 275 -2.86 2.03 16.11
C ASN A 275 -2.63 2.49 14.68
N TYR A 276 -1.37 2.71 14.34
CA TYR A 276 -0.94 2.85 12.97
C TYR A 276 -1.32 1.62 12.15
N VAL A 277 -1.85 1.83 10.95
CA VAL A 277 -2.21 0.78 9.99
C VAL A 277 -1.25 0.81 8.81
N ASN A 278 -1.19 1.94 8.10
CA ASN A 278 -0.35 2.09 6.93
C ASN A 278 -0.06 3.57 6.61
N ASN A 279 0.79 3.86 5.63
CA ASN A 279 0.99 5.19 5.08
C ASN A 279 1.24 5.14 3.58
N PHE A 280 1.05 6.26 2.90
CA PHE A 280 1.28 6.32 1.46
C PHE A 280 1.54 7.68 0.86
N GLY A 281 2.23 7.63 -0.27
CA GLY A 281 2.66 8.78 -1.03
C GLY A 281 3.98 9.33 -0.54
N SER A 282 4.60 10.11 -1.42
CA SER A 282 5.86 10.79 -1.18
C SER A 282 5.91 12.04 -2.04
N PHE A 283 6.93 12.88 -1.86
CA PHE A 283 7.03 14.13 -2.61
C PHE A 283 7.14 13.91 -4.13
N GLY A 284 6.25 14.54 -4.93
CA GLY A 284 6.36 14.56 -6.39
C GLY A 284 5.10 15.05 -7.10
N ASP A 285 5.01 14.79 -8.41
CA ASP A 285 3.92 15.22 -9.30
C ASP A 285 3.27 14.08 -10.12
N GLY A 286 3.79 12.84 -10.00
CA GLY A 286 3.18 11.63 -10.57
C GLY A 286 2.02 11.10 -9.72
N ASN A 287 1.27 10.11 -10.22
CA ASN A 287 0.16 9.53 -9.45
C ASN A 287 0.64 8.97 -8.10
N GLY A 288 -0.07 9.28 -7.02
CA GLY A 288 0.34 8.89 -5.66
C GLY A 288 1.56 9.61 -5.12
N LEU A 289 2.14 10.55 -5.87
CA LEU A 289 3.16 11.48 -5.38
C LEU A 289 2.49 12.82 -5.09
N PHE A 290 2.69 13.34 -3.89
CA PHE A 290 2.01 14.53 -3.39
C PHE A 290 2.95 15.71 -3.22
N ASN A 291 2.39 16.92 -3.32
CA ASN A 291 3.05 18.14 -2.95
C ASN A 291 2.09 19.02 -2.14
N GLU A 292 2.20 18.93 -0.82
CA GLU A 292 1.20 19.35 0.16
C GLU A 292 -0.16 18.64 -0.02
N PRO A 293 -0.28 17.34 0.35
CA PRO A 293 -1.56 16.66 0.34
C PRO A 293 -2.46 17.22 1.45
N ARG A 294 -3.50 18.00 1.15
CA ARG A 294 -4.34 18.68 2.16
C ARG A 294 -5.63 17.93 2.44
N GLY A 295 -6.74 18.39 1.87
CA GLY A 295 -8.08 17.90 2.14
C GLY A 295 -8.25 16.42 1.79
N LEU A 296 -9.03 15.75 2.63
CA LEU A 296 -9.37 14.34 2.51
C LEU A 296 -10.89 14.17 2.48
N ALA A 297 -11.41 13.31 1.59
CA ALA A 297 -12.82 12.94 1.58
C ALA A 297 -12.99 11.46 1.26
N TRP A 298 -14.02 10.83 1.82
CA TRP A 298 -14.33 9.42 1.57
C TRP A 298 -15.47 9.30 0.58
N SER A 299 -15.27 8.57 -0.52
CA SER A 299 -16.30 8.39 -1.55
C SER A 299 -17.31 7.29 -1.25
N GLY A 300 -17.06 6.48 -0.21
CA GLY A 300 -17.73 5.19 0.01
C GLY A 300 -16.88 3.99 -0.41
N ALA A 301 -15.83 4.21 -1.20
CA ALA A 301 -14.92 3.15 -1.65
C ALA A 301 -13.44 3.59 -1.69
N ASP A 302 -13.18 4.87 -1.96
CA ASP A 302 -11.85 5.43 -2.12
C ASP A 302 -11.66 6.65 -1.20
N ILE A 303 -10.45 6.84 -0.71
CA ILE A 303 -10.01 8.08 -0.08
C ILE A 303 -9.57 9.05 -1.19
N ILE A 304 -10.22 10.20 -1.26
CA ILE A 304 -9.90 11.27 -2.20
C ILE A 304 -8.99 12.27 -1.50
N VAL A 305 -7.84 12.54 -2.11
CA VAL A 305 -6.78 13.39 -1.57
C VAL A 305 -6.61 14.61 -2.46
N ILE A 306 -6.64 15.79 -1.87
CA ILE A 306 -6.29 17.05 -2.52
C ILE A 306 -4.77 17.19 -2.53
N ASP A 307 -4.18 17.30 -3.71
CA ASP A 307 -2.77 17.57 -3.91
C ASP A 307 -2.60 19.05 -4.31
N SER A 308 -2.42 19.89 -3.29
CA SER A 308 -2.64 21.32 -3.39
C SER A 308 -1.70 22.01 -4.37
N ILE A 309 -0.39 21.74 -4.29
CA ILE A 309 0.59 22.43 -5.16
C ILE A 309 0.49 21.91 -6.59
N ASN A 310 0.17 20.63 -6.78
CA ASN A 310 -0.05 20.05 -8.10
C ASN A 310 -1.43 20.40 -8.68
N ASN A 311 -2.27 21.14 -7.93
CA ASN A 311 -3.58 21.65 -8.34
C ASN A 311 -4.53 20.55 -8.84
N ARG A 312 -4.56 19.41 -8.14
CA ARG A 312 -5.43 18.29 -8.48
C ARG A 312 -6.01 17.65 -7.23
N PHE A 313 -6.91 16.71 -7.44
CA PHE A 313 -7.22 15.69 -6.45
C PHE A 313 -7.08 14.32 -7.10
N GLU A 314 -6.80 13.32 -6.27
CA GLU A 314 -6.62 11.93 -6.68
C GLU A 314 -7.42 11.02 -5.76
N ALA A 315 -8.05 9.99 -6.32
CA ALA A 315 -8.75 8.97 -5.54
C ALA A 315 -7.85 7.75 -5.37
N PHE A 316 -7.67 7.33 -4.13
CA PHE A 316 -6.89 6.16 -3.75
C PHE A 316 -7.80 5.15 -3.10
N ASN A 317 -7.72 3.93 -3.58
CA ASN A 317 -8.18 2.81 -2.79
C ASN A 317 -7.07 2.48 -1.77
N GLY A 318 -7.41 1.92 -0.60
CA GLY A 318 -6.50 1.70 0.55
C GLY A 318 -5.34 0.72 0.33
N PHE A 319 -4.71 0.72 -0.84
CA PHE A 319 -3.58 -0.11 -1.25
C PHE A 319 -2.40 0.77 -1.51
N ASN A 320 -1.60 0.99 -0.48
CA ASN A 320 -0.23 1.42 -0.72
C ASN A 320 0.66 0.39 -0.09
N TYR A 321 0.94 -0.57 -0.94
CA TYR A 321 2.00 -1.50 -0.75
C TYR A 321 3.28 -0.84 -1.26
N GLU A 322 4.33 -0.72 -0.45
CA GLU A 322 5.63 -0.32 -0.97
C GLU A 322 6.12 -1.35 -1.99
N PHE A 323 6.60 -0.84 -3.12
CA PHE A 323 6.92 -1.62 -4.30
C PHE A 323 8.41 -2.00 -4.34
N ALA A 324 8.69 -3.29 -4.44
CA ALA A 324 10.02 -3.78 -4.81
C ALA A 324 9.94 -4.79 -5.95
N SER A 325 10.84 -4.67 -6.94
CA SER A 325 11.01 -5.70 -7.97
C SER A 325 12.38 -6.35 -7.91
N LYS A 326 12.42 -7.67 -8.03
CA LYS A 326 13.68 -8.44 -8.09
C LYS A 326 13.72 -9.39 -9.29
N GLY A 327 14.90 -9.50 -9.91
CA GLY A 327 15.16 -10.40 -11.04
C GLY A 327 15.16 -9.74 -12.44
N TYR A 328 15.95 -8.68 -12.70
CA TYR A 328 16.01 -8.12 -14.06
C TYR A 328 16.66 -9.08 -15.07
N GLY A 329 15.91 -9.45 -16.10
CA GLY A 329 16.38 -10.14 -17.31
C GLY A 329 16.45 -11.66 -17.18
N ALA A 330 15.97 -12.36 -18.22
CA ALA A 330 16.03 -13.82 -18.32
C ALA A 330 17.47 -14.32 -18.25
N SER A 331 17.81 -15.06 -17.19
CA SER A 331 19.14 -15.62 -16.95
C SER A 331 19.05 -16.89 -16.10
N ASP A 332 20.09 -17.72 -16.13
CA ASP A 332 20.26 -18.89 -15.26
C ASP A 332 21.22 -18.62 -14.07
N GLU A 333 21.66 -17.36 -13.91
CA GLU A 333 22.45 -16.90 -12.76
C GLU A 333 21.65 -16.96 -11.45
N ASP A 334 22.35 -16.98 -10.31
CA ASP A 334 21.74 -17.03 -8.98
C ASP A 334 20.97 -15.71 -8.70
N GLY A 335 19.71 -15.81 -8.25
CA GLY A 335 18.86 -14.64 -7.98
C GLY A 335 18.32 -13.94 -9.22
N ARG A 336 18.38 -14.60 -10.39
CA ARG A 336 17.78 -14.14 -11.65
C ARG A 336 16.85 -15.23 -12.16
N PHE A 337 15.67 -14.82 -12.58
CA PHE A 337 14.64 -15.74 -13.03
C PHE A 337 14.51 -15.75 -14.55
N ASN A 338 13.87 -16.80 -15.07
CA ASN A 338 13.42 -16.91 -16.43
C ASN A 338 12.01 -17.52 -16.43
N TYR A 339 11.01 -16.67 -16.65
CA TYR A 339 9.60 -17.02 -16.54
C TYR A 339 9.22 -17.59 -15.15
N PRO A 340 9.42 -16.84 -14.05
CA PRO A 340 8.95 -17.25 -12.74
C PRO A 340 7.42 -17.31 -12.72
N ALA A 341 6.84 -18.50 -12.58
CA ALA A 341 5.37 -18.67 -12.68
C ALA A 341 4.70 -18.84 -11.32
N GLY A 342 5.38 -19.49 -10.38
CA GLY A 342 4.85 -19.86 -9.07
C GLY A 342 5.65 -19.33 -7.90
N VAL A 343 4.99 -19.08 -6.78
CA VAL A 343 5.61 -18.56 -5.56
C VAL A 343 4.95 -19.12 -4.31
N GLY A 344 5.77 -19.48 -3.32
CA GLY A 344 5.33 -19.95 -2.01
C GLY A 344 6.15 -19.32 -0.90
N VAL A 345 5.54 -19.04 0.24
CA VAL A 345 6.18 -18.45 1.42
C VAL A 345 6.34 -19.49 2.53
N THR A 346 7.33 -19.32 3.40
CA THR A 346 7.45 -20.14 4.62
C THR A 346 6.38 -19.78 5.65
N LYS A 347 5.71 -20.81 6.20
CA LYS A 347 4.68 -20.65 7.26
C LYS A 347 5.22 -20.57 8.69
N ASP A 348 6.51 -20.81 8.88
CA ASP A 348 7.18 -20.81 10.19
C ASP A 348 7.69 -19.42 10.62
N GLY A 349 7.42 -18.38 9.81
CA GLY A 349 7.89 -17.01 10.02
C GLY A 349 9.34 -16.76 9.61
N SER A 350 10.02 -17.72 8.97
CA SER A 350 11.42 -17.59 8.55
C SER A 350 11.67 -16.65 7.36
N LEU A 351 10.67 -15.85 6.93
CA LEU A 351 10.76 -14.86 5.86
C LEU A 351 11.46 -15.37 4.58
N TYR A 352 11.35 -16.64 4.24
CA TYR A 352 11.86 -17.16 2.96
C TYR A 352 10.70 -17.31 1.97
N ILE A 353 11.01 -17.06 0.71
CA ILE A 353 10.11 -17.34 -0.41
C ILE A 353 10.78 -18.35 -1.35
N TYR A 354 9.97 -19.22 -1.95
CA TYR A 354 10.35 -20.21 -2.93
C TYR A 354 9.71 -19.85 -4.25
N VAL A 355 10.49 -19.90 -5.33
CA VAL A 355 10.07 -19.42 -6.65
C VAL A 355 10.24 -20.54 -7.65
N ALA A 356 9.17 -20.87 -8.36
CA ALA A 356 9.21 -21.79 -9.50
C ALA A 356 9.75 -21.04 -10.72
N ASP A 357 11.04 -21.22 -10.98
CA ASP A 357 11.76 -20.61 -12.10
C ASP A 357 11.59 -21.49 -13.35
N THR A 358 10.41 -21.39 -13.94
CA THR A 358 9.82 -22.35 -14.88
C THR A 358 10.74 -22.71 -16.05
N ASN A 359 11.26 -21.72 -16.78
CA ASN A 359 12.06 -22.02 -17.98
C ASN A 359 13.46 -22.51 -17.63
N ASN A 360 13.94 -22.24 -16.42
CA ASN A 360 15.19 -22.78 -15.92
C ASN A 360 15.01 -24.16 -15.25
N ASN A 361 13.77 -24.65 -15.14
CA ASN A 361 13.43 -25.96 -14.59
C ASN A 361 14.03 -26.18 -13.18
N ARG A 362 13.88 -25.18 -12.31
CA ARG A 362 14.42 -25.18 -10.95
C ARG A 362 13.50 -24.46 -9.98
N ILE A 363 13.75 -24.68 -8.69
CA ILE A 363 13.23 -23.86 -7.62
C ILE A 363 14.37 -23.02 -7.06
N GLU A 364 14.11 -21.73 -6.86
CA GLU A 364 14.98 -20.83 -6.11
C GLU A 364 14.38 -20.52 -4.76
N LYS A 365 15.20 -20.60 -3.71
CA LYS A 365 14.91 -20.08 -2.38
C LYS A 365 15.57 -18.72 -2.27
N VAL A 366 14.80 -17.71 -1.93
CA VAL A 366 15.28 -16.35 -1.68
C VAL A 366 14.70 -15.83 -0.36
N GLU A 367 15.36 -14.86 0.25
CA GLU A 367 14.82 -14.16 1.42
C GLU A 367 13.65 -13.26 1.01
N SER A 368 12.85 -12.80 1.97
CA SER A 368 11.69 -11.94 1.72
C SER A 368 12.07 -10.58 1.17
N ASN A 369 13.29 -10.13 1.48
CA ASN A 369 13.88 -8.97 0.86
C ASN A 369 14.27 -9.26 -0.59
N GLY A 370 14.31 -10.53 -1.01
CA GLY A 370 14.60 -11.08 -2.34
C GLY A 370 16.05 -11.51 -2.59
N ASP A 371 16.88 -11.62 -1.55
CA ASP A 371 18.27 -12.06 -1.68
C ASP A 371 18.36 -13.57 -1.93
N TYR A 372 19.23 -13.98 -2.86
CA TYR A 372 19.41 -15.38 -3.21
C TYR A 372 19.98 -16.20 -2.03
N VAL A 373 19.36 -17.35 -1.75
CA VAL A 373 19.81 -18.28 -0.70
C VAL A 373 20.33 -19.57 -1.32
N ALA A 374 19.50 -20.24 -2.12
CA ALA A 374 19.82 -21.54 -2.69
C ALA A 374 18.94 -21.85 -3.90
N LYS A 375 19.35 -22.84 -4.69
CA LYS A 375 18.53 -23.42 -5.76
C LYS A 375 18.71 -24.92 -5.86
N TRP A 376 17.70 -25.60 -6.39
CA TRP A 376 17.77 -27.00 -6.77
C TRP A 376 16.84 -27.27 -7.95
N GLY A 377 17.10 -28.37 -8.65
CA GLY A 377 16.40 -28.71 -9.88
C GLY A 377 17.24 -28.54 -11.13
N SER A 378 16.86 -29.31 -12.14
CA SER A 378 17.34 -29.22 -13.51
C SER A 378 16.31 -29.86 -14.43
N TYR A 379 16.36 -29.54 -15.73
CA TYR A 379 15.50 -30.17 -16.73
C TYR A 379 15.59 -31.71 -16.69
N GLY A 380 14.45 -32.40 -16.58
CA GLY A 380 14.38 -33.85 -16.66
C GLY A 380 13.13 -34.46 -16.02
N SER A 381 13.19 -35.76 -15.74
CA SER A 381 12.07 -36.55 -15.20
C SER A 381 12.48 -37.46 -14.04
N GLY A 382 13.75 -37.39 -13.62
CA GLY A 382 14.26 -38.04 -12.41
C GLY A 382 13.78 -37.37 -11.12
N GLU A 383 14.21 -37.93 -9.98
CA GLU A 383 13.95 -37.37 -8.65
C GLU A 383 14.70 -36.04 -8.49
N GLY A 384 13.97 -34.97 -8.17
CA GLY A 384 14.53 -33.63 -8.07
C GLY A 384 14.87 -32.97 -9.40
N GLU A 385 14.53 -33.59 -10.54
CA GLU A 385 14.50 -32.94 -11.85
C GLU A 385 13.09 -32.43 -12.15
N PHE A 386 12.95 -31.38 -12.95
CA PHE A 386 11.67 -30.76 -13.29
C PHE A 386 11.53 -30.57 -14.81
N ASP A 387 10.29 -30.50 -15.28
CA ASP A 387 9.93 -30.05 -16.63
C ASP A 387 8.75 -29.06 -16.51
N GLU A 388 9.04 -27.78 -16.74
CA GLU A 388 8.12 -26.65 -16.57
C GLU A 388 7.44 -26.63 -15.17
N PRO A 389 8.19 -26.47 -14.04
CA PRO A 389 7.56 -26.38 -12.73
C PRO A 389 6.63 -25.15 -12.68
N ALA A 390 5.35 -25.37 -12.35
CA ALA A 390 4.32 -24.34 -12.48
C ALA A 390 4.07 -23.56 -11.19
N ASP A 391 4.04 -24.27 -10.06
CA ASP A 391 3.74 -23.67 -8.77
C ASP A 391 4.45 -24.35 -7.60
N VAL A 392 4.55 -23.65 -6.47
CA VAL A 392 5.25 -24.09 -5.27
C VAL A 392 4.58 -23.56 -3.99
N ASP A 393 4.40 -24.42 -2.99
CA ASP A 393 3.92 -24.01 -1.66
C ASP A 393 4.57 -24.85 -0.55
N THR A 394 4.45 -24.41 0.71
CA THR A 394 5.10 -25.03 1.87
C THR A 394 4.11 -25.58 2.88
N ASP A 395 4.49 -26.65 3.58
CA ASP A 395 3.74 -27.11 4.77
C ASP A 395 4.27 -26.46 6.07
N ASN A 396 3.55 -26.64 7.16
CA ASN A 396 3.92 -26.09 8.47
C ASN A 396 5.23 -26.68 9.04
N ASP A 397 5.71 -27.80 8.49
CA ASP A 397 7.00 -28.40 8.85
C ASP A 397 8.16 -27.83 8.00
N GLY A 398 7.87 -26.90 7.09
CA GLY A 398 8.82 -26.26 6.18
C GLY A 398 9.21 -27.12 4.98
N ASN A 399 8.47 -28.20 4.68
CA ASN A 399 8.68 -28.93 3.44
C ASN A 399 8.11 -28.14 2.26
N VAL A 400 8.77 -28.26 1.10
CA VAL A 400 8.44 -27.54 -0.12
C VAL A 400 7.80 -28.52 -1.12
N TYR A 401 6.64 -28.17 -1.65
CA TYR A 401 5.90 -28.96 -2.62
C TYR A 401 5.89 -28.25 -3.95
N VAL A 402 6.23 -28.97 -5.01
CA VAL A 402 6.41 -28.41 -6.35
C VAL A 402 5.50 -29.12 -7.33
N VAL A 403 4.75 -28.35 -8.10
CA VAL A 403 3.96 -28.84 -9.23
C VAL A 403 4.88 -28.94 -10.45
N ASP A 404 5.25 -30.17 -10.81
CA ASP A 404 6.09 -30.47 -11.97
C ASP A 404 5.18 -30.74 -13.18
N ARG A 405 4.70 -29.64 -13.78
CA ARG A 405 3.52 -29.62 -14.66
C ARG A 405 3.68 -30.49 -15.89
N ALA A 406 4.79 -30.39 -16.63
CA ALA A 406 4.95 -31.17 -17.86
C ALA A 406 5.21 -32.66 -17.57
N ASN A 407 5.77 -32.98 -16.40
CA ASN A 407 5.87 -34.37 -15.92
C ASN A 407 4.58 -34.91 -15.27
N ASN A 408 3.53 -34.08 -15.11
CA ASN A 408 2.23 -34.46 -14.54
C ASN A 408 2.35 -35.09 -13.14
N ARG A 409 3.15 -34.48 -12.28
CA ARG A 409 3.41 -34.99 -10.92
C ARG A 409 3.65 -33.86 -9.92
N ILE A 410 3.62 -34.23 -8.64
CA ILE A 410 4.00 -33.38 -7.52
C ILE A 410 5.24 -33.96 -6.86
N GLN A 411 6.19 -33.10 -6.49
CA GLN A 411 7.38 -33.48 -5.76
C GLN A 411 7.47 -32.73 -4.43
N LYS A 412 7.84 -33.44 -3.36
CA LYS A 412 8.05 -32.92 -2.01
C LYS A 412 9.53 -32.91 -1.67
N PHE A 413 10.00 -31.81 -1.08
CA PHE A 413 11.37 -31.56 -0.68
C PHE A 413 11.44 -31.05 0.76
N SER A 414 12.60 -31.19 1.40
CA SER A 414 12.90 -30.45 2.64
C SER A 414 13.07 -28.94 2.35
N SER A 415 13.06 -28.09 3.38
CA SER A 415 13.37 -26.64 3.29
C SER A 415 14.72 -26.26 2.65
N ASN A 416 15.63 -27.24 2.48
CA ASN A 416 16.93 -27.08 1.83
C ASN A 416 17.00 -27.77 0.45
N GLY A 417 15.87 -28.16 -0.14
CA GLY A 417 15.82 -28.74 -1.49
C GLY A 417 16.22 -30.22 -1.61
N THR A 418 16.37 -30.94 -0.49
CA THR A 418 16.58 -32.40 -0.54
C THR A 418 15.27 -33.10 -0.91
N PHE A 419 15.29 -33.94 -1.95
CA PHE A 419 14.13 -34.72 -2.39
C PHE A 419 13.64 -35.66 -1.29
N ILE A 420 12.32 -35.68 -1.06
CA ILE A 420 11.65 -36.55 -0.07
C ILE A 420 10.80 -37.60 -0.78
N LYS A 421 9.87 -37.16 -1.64
CA LYS A 421 8.97 -38.07 -2.37
C LYS A 421 8.32 -37.40 -3.58
N GLN A 422 7.68 -38.22 -4.41
CA GLN A 422 6.84 -37.76 -5.52
C GLN A 422 5.60 -38.65 -5.66
N TRP A 423 4.57 -38.13 -6.32
CA TRP A 423 3.38 -38.86 -6.74
C TRP A 423 2.73 -38.16 -7.94
N GLY A 424 1.83 -38.87 -8.62
CA GLY A 424 1.25 -38.39 -9.88
C GLY A 424 1.83 -39.06 -11.11
N THR A 425 0.97 -39.27 -12.10
CA THR A 425 1.33 -39.67 -13.47
C THR A 425 0.33 -39.03 -14.43
N TYR A 426 0.66 -38.96 -15.72
CA TYR A 426 -0.29 -38.51 -16.73
C TYR A 426 -1.56 -39.37 -16.77
N GLY A 427 -2.73 -38.74 -16.70
CA GLY A 427 -4.03 -39.39 -16.87
C GLY A 427 -5.19 -38.63 -16.21
N ALA A 428 -6.36 -39.27 -16.17
CA ALA A 428 -7.61 -38.68 -15.66
C ALA A 428 -8.20 -39.44 -14.45
N GLU A 429 -7.60 -40.57 -14.07
CA GLU A 429 -8.02 -41.31 -12.87
C GLU A 429 -7.58 -40.58 -11.59
N GLU A 430 -8.08 -41.02 -10.43
CA GLU A 430 -7.60 -40.54 -9.13
C GLU A 430 -6.08 -40.72 -9.03
N GLU A 431 -5.38 -39.75 -8.41
CA GLU A 431 -3.90 -39.70 -8.32
C GLU A 431 -3.18 -39.49 -9.66
N GLN A 432 -3.89 -39.36 -10.78
CA GLN A 432 -3.31 -38.96 -12.06
C GLN A 432 -3.63 -37.49 -12.34
N PHE A 433 -2.75 -36.83 -13.09
CA PHE A 433 -2.87 -35.42 -13.44
C PHE A 433 -2.76 -35.21 -14.94
N ASP A 434 -3.38 -34.15 -15.45
CA ASP A 434 -3.15 -33.63 -16.80
C ASP A 434 -2.89 -32.11 -16.70
N THR A 435 -1.61 -31.76 -16.85
CA THR A 435 -1.03 -30.42 -16.66
C THR A 435 -1.50 -29.74 -15.36
N PRO A 436 -1.18 -30.30 -14.18
CA PRO A 436 -1.52 -29.64 -12.92
C PRO A 436 -0.85 -28.26 -12.85
N ASN A 437 -1.48 -27.29 -12.19
CA ASN A 437 -0.99 -25.91 -12.17
C ASN A 437 -0.80 -25.39 -10.74
N GLY A 438 -1.82 -24.80 -10.10
CA GLY A 438 -1.72 -24.30 -8.73
C GLY A 438 -1.75 -25.37 -7.65
N ILE A 439 -1.06 -25.09 -6.55
CA ILE A 439 -1.02 -25.93 -5.35
C ILE A 439 -1.20 -25.08 -4.10
N HIS A 440 -1.98 -25.58 -3.14
CA HIS A 440 -2.08 -24.97 -1.81
C HIS A 440 -2.11 -26.03 -0.73
N ILE A 441 -1.32 -25.82 0.31
CA ILE A 441 -1.31 -26.60 1.53
C ILE A 441 -2.03 -25.80 2.61
N ASP A 442 -3.06 -26.34 3.24
CA ASP A 442 -3.77 -25.63 4.32
C ASP A 442 -3.05 -25.73 5.68
N PHE A 443 -3.66 -25.16 6.73
CA PHE A 443 -3.09 -25.18 8.09
C PHE A 443 -3.06 -26.58 8.73
N ASP A 444 -3.83 -27.55 8.22
CA ASP A 444 -3.81 -28.94 8.66
C ASP A 444 -2.86 -29.81 7.81
N ASN A 445 -2.06 -29.18 6.94
CA ASN A 445 -1.18 -29.81 5.96
C ASN A 445 -1.91 -30.69 4.95
N ILE A 446 -3.16 -30.36 4.61
CA ILE A 446 -3.91 -30.97 3.52
C ILE A 446 -3.52 -30.25 2.22
N ILE A 447 -3.28 -31.03 1.17
CA ILE A 447 -2.74 -30.56 -0.11
C ILE A 447 -3.86 -30.51 -1.14
N TYR A 448 -4.09 -29.34 -1.73
CA TYR A 448 -5.08 -29.07 -2.75
C TYR A 448 -4.35 -28.76 -4.07
N ILE A 449 -4.75 -29.41 -5.16
CA ILE A 449 -4.08 -29.27 -6.46
C ILE A 449 -5.14 -29.00 -7.54
N ALA A 450 -4.92 -27.95 -8.32
CA ALA A 450 -5.68 -27.68 -9.53
C ALA A 450 -5.19 -28.62 -10.66
N ASP A 451 -6.02 -29.61 -11.00
CA ASP A 451 -5.75 -30.57 -12.07
C ASP A 451 -6.37 -30.05 -13.39
N THR A 452 -5.68 -29.07 -13.97
CA THR A 452 -6.23 -28.10 -14.91
C THR A 452 -6.88 -28.70 -16.15
N ASN A 453 -6.27 -29.68 -16.82
CA ASN A 453 -6.88 -30.26 -18.02
C ASN A 453 -7.96 -31.31 -17.72
N ASN A 454 -8.02 -31.80 -16.48
CA ASN A 454 -9.10 -32.67 -16.02
C ASN A 454 -10.27 -31.88 -15.41
N ASP A 455 -10.21 -30.55 -15.41
CA ASP A 455 -11.27 -29.65 -14.92
C ASP A 455 -11.74 -29.97 -13.49
N ARG A 456 -10.80 -30.27 -12.60
CA ARG A 456 -11.07 -30.68 -11.22
C ARG A 456 -10.03 -30.17 -10.22
N VAL A 457 -10.37 -30.22 -8.95
CA VAL A 457 -9.42 -30.11 -7.83
C VAL A 457 -9.25 -31.49 -7.20
N GLN A 458 -8.01 -31.88 -6.93
CA GLN A 458 -7.69 -33.10 -6.17
C GLN A 458 -7.06 -32.75 -4.83
N VAL A 459 -7.42 -33.53 -3.80
CA VAL A 459 -7.01 -33.29 -2.40
C VAL A 459 -6.30 -34.50 -1.84
N PHE A 460 -5.17 -34.26 -1.17
CA PHE A 460 -4.29 -35.26 -0.60
C PHE A 460 -3.95 -34.93 0.85
N ASP A 461 -3.59 -35.95 1.63
CA ASP A 461 -3.02 -35.73 2.96
C ASP A 461 -1.54 -35.32 2.88
N LYS A 462 -0.95 -34.94 4.02
CA LYS A 462 0.47 -34.61 4.14
C LYS A 462 1.44 -35.71 3.70
N GLU A 463 0.96 -36.95 3.66
CA GLU A 463 1.71 -38.12 3.20
C GLU A 463 1.51 -38.35 1.70
N GLY A 464 0.80 -37.49 0.98
CA GLY A 464 0.50 -37.58 -0.45
C GLY A 464 -0.49 -38.68 -0.81
N THR A 465 -1.34 -39.11 0.13
CA THR A 465 -2.41 -40.09 -0.11
C THR A 465 -3.66 -39.36 -0.59
N PHE A 466 -4.29 -39.84 -1.66
CA PHE A 466 -5.54 -39.26 -2.16
C PHE A 466 -6.65 -39.32 -1.11
N ILE A 467 -7.36 -38.20 -0.95
CA ILE A 467 -8.50 -38.07 -0.06
C ILE A 467 -9.79 -37.96 -0.87
N ARG A 468 -9.85 -37.01 -1.80
CA ARG A 468 -11.05 -36.70 -2.60
C ARG A 468 -10.72 -35.82 -3.80
N SER A 469 -11.69 -35.69 -4.71
CA SER A 469 -11.67 -34.72 -5.79
C SER A 469 -13.09 -34.23 -6.09
N TRP A 470 -13.22 -33.01 -6.62
CA TRP A 470 -14.48 -32.47 -7.12
C TRP A 470 -14.23 -31.57 -8.34
N GLY A 471 -15.31 -31.23 -9.03
CA GLY A 471 -15.28 -30.51 -10.30
C GLY A 471 -15.42 -31.45 -11.50
N THR A 472 -16.09 -30.95 -12.52
CA THR A 472 -16.21 -31.55 -13.84
C THR A 472 -16.24 -30.46 -14.89
N SER A 473 -15.80 -30.76 -16.11
CA SER A 473 -15.81 -29.81 -17.23
C SER A 473 -17.19 -29.19 -17.45
N GLY A 474 -17.27 -27.86 -17.44
CA GLY A 474 -18.50 -27.14 -17.73
C GLY A 474 -18.52 -25.70 -17.22
N SER A 475 -19.70 -25.11 -17.16
CA SER A 475 -19.91 -23.70 -16.78
C SER A 475 -21.05 -23.50 -15.77
N ASN A 476 -21.69 -24.58 -15.32
CA ASN A 476 -22.68 -24.51 -14.24
C ASN A 476 -21.99 -24.36 -12.88
N ASP A 477 -22.77 -24.08 -11.84
CA ASP A 477 -22.28 -24.04 -10.46
C ASP A 477 -21.67 -25.39 -10.05
N GLY A 478 -20.42 -25.34 -9.56
CA GLY A 478 -19.64 -26.53 -9.19
C GLY A 478 -18.97 -27.26 -10.36
N GLU A 479 -19.27 -26.91 -11.61
CA GLU A 479 -18.48 -27.30 -12.79
C GLU A 479 -17.30 -26.33 -12.98
N LEU A 480 -16.16 -26.81 -13.45
CA LEU A 480 -14.94 -26.03 -13.66
C LEU A 480 -14.51 -26.09 -15.12
N ASN A 481 -13.75 -25.10 -15.57
CA ASN A 481 -13.15 -25.04 -16.90
C ASN A 481 -11.77 -24.40 -16.82
N LYS A 482 -10.73 -25.24 -16.90
CA LYS A 482 -9.33 -24.89 -16.62
C LYS A 482 -9.17 -24.21 -15.26
N PRO A 483 -9.41 -24.94 -14.14
CA PRO A 483 -9.02 -24.42 -12.84
C PRO A 483 -7.50 -24.21 -12.83
N MET A 484 -7.05 -22.99 -12.54
CA MET A 484 -5.63 -22.64 -12.58
C MET A 484 -5.01 -22.61 -11.19
N ASP A 485 -5.75 -22.20 -10.17
CA ASP A 485 -5.27 -22.11 -8.81
C ASP A 485 -6.36 -22.42 -7.78
N VAL A 486 -5.93 -22.80 -6.57
CA VAL A 486 -6.78 -23.16 -5.45
C VAL A 486 -6.21 -22.59 -4.17
N PHE A 487 -7.04 -21.99 -3.32
CA PHE A 487 -6.64 -21.43 -2.02
C PHE A 487 -7.64 -21.83 -0.95
N VAL A 488 -7.16 -22.10 0.27
CA VAL A 488 -8.01 -22.42 1.42
C VAL A 488 -7.80 -21.37 2.50
N ASP A 489 -8.86 -20.64 2.85
CA ASP A 489 -8.77 -19.64 3.92
C ASP A 489 -8.81 -20.28 5.33
N THR A 490 -8.48 -19.48 6.34
CA THR A 490 -8.49 -19.91 7.75
C THR A 490 -9.89 -20.24 8.29
N SER A 491 -10.95 -19.88 7.56
CA SER A 491 -12.33 -20.22 7.88
C SER A 491 -12.78 -21.53 7.22
N GLY A 492 -11.92 -22.19 6.45
CA GLY A 492 -12.20 -23.44 5.74
C GLY A 492 -13.00 -23.25 4.45
N ASN A 493 -12.96 -22.06 3.85
CA ASN A 493 -13.49 -21.86 2.51
C ASN A 493 -12.43 -22.18 1.47
N VAL A 494 -12.81 -22.94 0.44
CA VAL A 494 -11.93 -23.28 -0.68
C VAL A 494 -12.30 -22.42 -1.87
N PHE A 495 -11.37 -21.61 -2.36
CA PHE A 495 -11.55 -20.77 -3.54
C PHE A 495 -10.78 -21.35 -4.72
N VAL A 496 -11.41 -21.40 -5.90
CA VAL A 496 -10.83 -21.95 -7.12
C VAL A 496 -11.00 -20.92 -8.23
N THR A 497 -9.92 -20.56 -8.92
CA THR A 497 -9.97 -19.72 -10.12
C THR A 497 -10.46 -20.57 -11.29
N ASP A 498 -11.69 -20.33 -11.73
CA ASP A 498 -12.34 -21.03 -12.83
C ASP A 498 -12.07 -20.26 -14.14
N SER A 499 -10.82 -20.37 -14.60
CA SER A 499 -10.18 -19.36 -15.45
C SER A 499 -10.87 -19.15 -16.79
N LEU A 500 -11.26 -20.22 -17.49
CA LEU A 500 -11.95 -20.06 -18.78
C LEU A 500 -13.44 -19.73 -18.64
N ASN A 501 -14.00 -19.82 -17.44
CA ASN A 501 -15.31 -19.27 -17.13
C ASN A 501 -15.24 -17.84 -16.55
N ASN A 502 -14.04 -17.27 -16.39
CA ASN A 502 -13.81 -15.90 -15.94
C ASN A 502 -14.46 -15.57 -14.59
N ARG A 503 -14.35 -16.49 -13.64
CA ARG A 503 -14.91 -16.34 -12.29
C ARG A 503 -14.04 -17.03 -11.24
N VAL A 504 -14.29 -16.70 -9.97
CA VAL A 504 -13.79 -17.47 -8.83
C VAL A 504 -14.97 -18.19 -8.19
N GLN A 505 -14.82 -19.50 -7.99
CA GLN A 505 -15.82 -20.30 -7.29
C GLN A 505 -15.37 -20.63 -5.87
N LYS A 506 -16.31 -20.54 -4.94
CA LYS A 506 -16.15 -20.86 -3.52
C LYS A 506 -16.81 -22.21 -3.24
N PHE A 507 -16.09 -23.07 -2.54
CA PHE A 507 -16.49 -24.40 -2.12
C PHE A 507 -16.27 -24.58 -0.61
N SER A 508 -16.92 -25.59 -0.05
CA SER A 508 -16.60 -26.14 1.28
C SER A 508 -15.35 -27.03 1.23
N LEU A 509 -14.81 -27.39 2.39
CA LEU A 509 -13.70 -28.36 2.50
C LEU A 509 -14.05 -29.74 1.90
N GLU A 510 -15.33 -30.09 1.88
CA GLU A 510 -15.86 -31.32 1.27
C GLU A 510 -15.95 -31.25 -0.26
N GLY A 511 -15.77 -30.07 -0.88
CA GLY A 511 -15.86 -29.86 -2.32
C GLY A 511 -17.27 -29.51 -2.81
N GLU A 512 -18.21 -29.24 -1.91
CA GLU A 512 -19.55 -28.78 -2.27
C GLU A 512 -19.53 -27.29 -2.66
N TYR A 513 -20.17 -26.95 -3.77
CA TYR A 513 -20.30 -25.56 -4.24
C TYR A 513 -21.06 -24.70 -3.24
N VAL A 514 -20.55 -23.49 -2.98
CA VAL A 514 -21.15 -22.51 -2.06
C VAL A 514 -21.63 -21.27 -2.81
N SER A 515 -20.75 -20.63 -3.57
CA SER A 515 -21.04 -19.40 -4.31
C SER A 515 -19.96 -19.14 -5.35
N HIS A 516 -20.14 -18.11 -6.17
CA HIS A 516 -19.08 -17.59 -7.04
C HIS A 516 -19.13 -16.07 -7.11
N PHE A 517 -18.05 -15.46 -7.57
CA PHE A 517 -17.99 -14.03 -7.92
C PHE A 517 -17.10 -13.83 -9.15
N GLY A 518 -17.23 -12.66 -9.77
CA GLY A 518 -16.63 -12.38 -11.07
C GLY A 518 -17.49 -12.83 -12.24
N SER A 519 -17.31 -12.15 -13.36
CA SER A 519 -17.88 -12.46 -14.66
C SER A 519 -16.93 -12.00 -15.76
N SER A 520 -17.03 -12.58 -16.96
CA SER A 520 -16.21 -12.18 -18.09
C SER A 520 -16.32 -10.68 -18.39
N GLY A 521 -15.18 -9.99 -18.42
CA GLY A 521 -15.10 -8.60 -18.86
C GLY A 521 -13.88 -7.87 -18.29
N SER A 522 -13.93 -6.55 -18.28
CA SER A 522 -12.82 -5.67 -17.87
C SER A 522 -13.22 -4.59 -16.87
N ASP A 523 -14.51 -4.47 -16.55
CA ASP A 523 -15.00 -3.52 -15.56
C ASP A 523 -14.62 -3.98 -14.13
N ALA A 524 -14.87 -3.12 -13.14
CA ALA A 524 -14.62 -3.45 -11.74
C ALA A 524 -15.42 -4.69 -11.31
N GLY A 525 -14.72 -5.68 -10.74
CA GLY A 525 -15.31 -6.95 -10.34
C GLY A 525 -15.55 -7.95 -11.49
N GLU A 526 -15.34 -7.56 -12.74
CA GLU A 526 -15.27 -8.50 -13.87
C GLU A 526 -13.85 -9.07 -14.00
N LEU A 527 -13.73 -10.34 -14.37
CA LEU A 527 -12.46 -11.04 -14.53
C LEU A 527 -12.26 -11.46 -15.99
N ASN A 528 -11.01 -11.64 -16.38
CA ASN A 528 -10.61 -12.16 -17.68
C ASN A 528 -9.39 -13.07 -17.50
N ASN A 529 -9.63 -14.38 -17.62
CA ASN A 529 -8.64 -15.43 -17.42
C ASN A 529 -7.93 -15.34 -16.05
N PRO A 530 -8.67 -15.33 -14.93
CA PRO A 530 -8.08 -15.22 -13.61
C PRO A 530 -7.17 -16.42 -13.33
N LEU A 531 -5.95 -16.21 -12.84
CA LEU A 531 -4.99 -17.30 -12.62
C LEU A 531 -4.81 -17.62 -11.14
N GLY A 532 -4.08 -16.76 -10.43
CA GLY A 532 -3.70 -16.92 -9.04
C GLY A 532 -4.74 -16.34 -8.08
N ILE A 533 -4.80 -16.92 -6.88
CA ILE A 533 -5.71 -16.49 -5.82
C ILE A 533 -5.10 -16.67 -4.43
N ILE A 534 -5.27 -15.68 -3.57
CA ILE A 534 -4.84 -15.70 -2.16
C ILE A 534 -5.81 -14.87 -1.32
N ALA A 535 -5.90 -15.11 -0.02
CA ALA A 535 -6.56 -14.19 0.90
C ALA A 535 -5.62 -13.74 2.04
N ASP A 536 -5.82 -12.52 2.52
CA ASP A 536 -5.13 -12.00 3.69
C ASP A 536 -5.76 -12.47 5.01
N SER A 537 -5.12 -12.12 6.13
CA SER A 537 -5.59 -12.48 7.48
C SER A 537 -6.93 -11.85 7.86
N ASN A 538 -7.35 -10.79 7.17
CA ASN A 538 -8.66 -10.14 7.34
C ASN A 538 -9.74 -10.80 6.45
N GLY A 539 -9.36 -11.77 5.62
CA GLY A 539 -10.25 -12.51 4.73
C GLY A 539 -10.53 -11.80 3.41
N TYR A 540 -9.77 -10.76 3.06
CA TYR A 540 -9.87 -10.18 1.73
C TYR A 540 -9.17 -11.05 0.69
N ILE A 541 -9.80 -11.20 -0.46
CA ILE A 541 -9.37 -12.11 -1.53
C ILE A 541 -8.71 -11.32 -2.64
N TYR A 542 -7.52 -11.73 -3.06
CA TYR A 542 -6.76 -11.13 -4.16
C TYR A 542 -6.74 -12.13 -5.32
N VAL A 543 -7.12 -11.67 -6.50
CA VAL A 543 -7.22 -12.48 -7.71
C VAL A 543 -6.39 -11.85 -8.81
N SER A 544 -5.47 -12.59 -9.42
CA SER A 544 -4.73 -12.10 -10.58
C SER A 544 -5.62 -12.19 -11.81
N ASP A 545 -5.97 -11.03 -12.35
CA ASP A 545 -6.84 -10.86 -13.51
C ASP A 545 -5.97 -10.68 -14.76
N ARG A 546 -5.39 -11.82 -15.14
CA ARG A 546 -4.22 -11.91 -16.03
C ARG A 546 -4.42 -11.14 -17.34
N ASP A 547 -5.48 -11.42 -18.07
CA ASP A 547 -5.67 -10.83 -19.41
C ASP A 547 -6.22 -9.38 -19.36
N ASN A 548 -6.53 -8.88 -18.16
CA ASN A 548 -6.77 -7.46 -17.88
C ASN A 548 -5.54 -6.76 -17.25
N PHE A 549 -4.42 -7.47 -17.07
CA PHE A 549 -3.15 -6.91 -16.60
C PHE A 549 -3.20 -6.27 -15.21
N ARG A 550 -4.03 -6.81 -14.32
CA ARG A 550 -4.26 -6.27 -12.97
C ARG A 550 -4.45 -7.36 -11.93
N ILE A 551 -4.41 -6.98 -10.66
CA ILE A 551 -4.84 -7.79 -9.52
C ILE A 551 -6.08 -7.11 -8.96
N GLN A 552 -7.12 -7.87 -8.66
CA GLN A 552 -8.33 -7.35 -8.04
C GLN A 552 -8.48 -7.89 -6.62
N LYS A 553 -8.83 -7.00 -5.69
CA LYS A 553 -9.17 -7.33 -4.30
C LYS A 553 -10.68 -7.37 -4.14
N PHE A 554 -11.16 -8.38 -3.45
CA PHE A 554 -12.55 -8.63 -3.12
C PHE A 554 -12.71 -8.82 -1.61
N SER A 555 -13.91 -8.57 -1.10
CA SER A 555 -14.29 -8.98 0.24
C SER A 555 -14.33 -10.51 0.34
N SER A 556 -14.40 -11.05 1.57
CA SER A 556 -14.61 -12.49 1.81
C SER A 556 -15.92 -13.05 1.22
N SER A 557 -16.87 -12.17 0.87
CA SER A 557 -18.11 -12.51 0.17
C SER A 557 -18.02 -12.41 -1.34
N GLY A 558 -16.89 -11.96 -1.90
CA GLY A 558 -16.70 -11.78 -3.34
C GLY A 558 -17.17 -10.44 -3.90
N THR A 559 -17.42 -9.44 -3.05
CA THR A 559 -17.72 -8.07 -3.51
C THR A 559 -16.43 -7.41 -3.94
N TYR A 560 -16.37 -6.81 -5.13
CA TYR A 560 -15.20 -6.04 -5.57
C TYR A 560 -14.93 -4.90 -4.59
N LEU A 561 -13.67 -4.74 -4.20
CA LEU A 561 -13.23 -3.65 -3.33
C LEU A 561 -12.26 -2.73 -4.07
N ALA A 562 -11.28 -3.31 -4.78
CA ALA A 562 -10.17 -2.55 -5.34
C ALA A 562 -9.39 -3.30 -6.43
N GLU A 563 -8.44 -2.63 -7.04
CA GLU A 563 -7.47 -3.25 -7.94
C GLU A 563 -6.11 -2.54 -7.92
N MET A 564 -5.09 -3.22 -8.44
CA MET A 564 -3.77 -2.65 -8.69
C MET A 564 -3.13 -3.25 -9.95
N GLY A 565 -2.18 -2.53 -10.53
CA GLY A 565 -1.49 -2.92 -11.75
C GLY A 565 -2.16 -2.41 -13.03
N SER A 566 -1.36 -2.26 -14.08
CA SER A 566 -1.83 -1.81 -15.38
C SER A 566 -1.03 -2.44 -16.54
N ARG A 567 -1.51 -2.23 -17.77
CA ARG A 567 -0.75 -2.56 -18.98
C ARG A 567 0.28 -1.46 -19.26
N GLY A 568 1.56 -1.79 -19.32
CA GLY A 568 2.62 -0.83 -19.66
C GLY A 568 2.52 -0.25 -21.08
N PRO A 569 3.18 0.88 -21.36
CA PRO A 569 3.06 1.59 -22.63
C PRO A 569 3.67 0.80 -23.79
N THR A 570 2.94 0.73 -24.91
CA THR A 570 3.28 -0.08 -26.09
C THR A 570 4.37 0.49 -27.02
N ASP A 571 5.00 1.62 -26.69
CA ASP A 571 5.89 2.34 -27.61
C ASP A 571 7.36 2.34 -27.17
N GLY A 572 8.19 1.51 -27.82
CA GLY A 572 9.66 1.59 -27.65
C GLY A 572 10.48 0.51 -28.35
N TYR A 573 10.85 0.76 -29.61
CA TYR A 573 11.82 0.02 -30.43
C TYR A 573 13.06 -0.55 -29.69
N PHE A 574 13.33 -1.86 -29.90
CA PHE A 574 14.54 -2.62 -29.54
C PHE A 574 14.90 -2.75 -28.04
N GLY A 575 14.36 -3.80 -27.38
CA GLY A 575 15.12 -4.54 -26.36
C GLY A 575 14.97 -4.13 -24.89
N THR A 576 14.06 -3.23 -24.55
CA THR A 576 13.69 -2.96 -23.15
C THR A 576 12.32 -3.58 -22.87
N PHE A 577 12.31 -4.74 -22.21
CA PHE A 577 11.13 -5.22 -21.47
C PHE A 577 10.77 -4.16 -20.41
N GLY A 578 9.47 -3.98 -20.12
CA GLY A 578 8.92 -2.85 -19.34
C GLY A 578 9.80 -2.42 -18.17
N SER A 579 10.14 -1.13 -18.13
CA SER A 579 11.08 -0.58 -17.15
C SER A 579 10.43 -0.21 -15.82
N ASP A 580 9.10 -0.20 -15.75
CA ASP A 580 8.38 0.50 -14.68
C ASP A 580 7.62 -0.47 -13.76
N ASN A 581 7.39 0.00 -12.55
CA ASN A 581 6.73 -0.72 -11.46
C ASN A 581 5.22 -0.83 -11.75
N GLU A 582 4.54 -1.87 -11.26
CA GLU A 582 3.08 -2.10 -11.46
C GLU A 582 2.61 -2.38 -12.91
N GLU A 583 3.54 -2.51 -13.85
CA GLU A 583 3.23 -2.92 -15.21
C GLU A 583 3.25 -4.45 -15.36
N PHE A 584 2.10 -5.05 -15.69
CA PHE A 584 1.99 -6.47 -16.00
C PHE A 584 1.84 -6.67 -17.51
N ASN A 585 2.90 -6.45 -18.30
CA ASN A 585 2.83 -6.44 -19.77
C ASN A 585 2.25 -7.73 -20.42
N HIS A 586 2.13 -8.83 -19.66
CA HIS A 586 1.44 -10.07 -20.05
C HIS A 586 0.59 -10.72 -18.93
N GLY A 587 0.24 -9.92 -17.91
CA GLY A 587 -0.64 -10.31 -16.81
C GLY A 587 0.07 -10.90 -15.60
N PRO A 588 -0.40 -10.61 -14.37
CA PRO A 588 0.08 -11.30 -13.17
C PRO A 588 -0.28 -12.79 -13.20
N TYR A 589 0.57 -13.63 -12.60
CA TYR A 589 0.40 -15.08 -12.51
C TYR A 589 0.02 -15.51 -11.07
N HIS A 590 0.68 -16.49 -10.47
CA HIS A 590 0.45 -16.89 -9.08
C HIS A 590 0.94 -15.84 -8.09
N MET A 591 0.39 -15.90 -6.88
CA MET A 591 0.66 -14.96 -5.81
C MET A 591 0.81 -15.69 -4.48
N ALA A 592 1.63 -15.16 -3.59
CA ALA A 592 1.75 -15.61 -2.22
C ALA A 592 1.75 -14.42 -1.26
N MET A 593 1.32 -14.63 -0.02
CA MET A 593 1.34 -13.61 1.01
C MET A 593 2.02 -14.15 2.27
N ASP A 594 2.97 -13.38 2.81
CA ASP A 594 3.62 -13.75 4.07
C ASP A 594 2.84 -13.30 5.31
N ALA A 595 3.38 -13.64 6.49
CA ALA A 595 2.75 -13.35 7.77
C ALA A 595 2.69 -11.84 8.08
N GLU A 596 3.55 -11.04 7.44
CA GLU A 596 3.59 -9.59 7.54
C GLU A 596 2.62 -8.91 6.56
N GLY A 597 1.88 -9.67 5.75
CA GLY A 597 0.92 -9.14 4.78
C GLY A 597 1.57 -8.63 3.51
N ARG A 598 2.83 -8.98 3.23
CA ARG A 598 3.48 -8.67 1.96
C ARG A 598 3.00 -9.66 0.90
N LEU A 599 2.43 -9.13 -0.17
CA LEU A 599 1.98 -9.86 -1.34
C LEU A 599 3.10 -9.95 -2.38
N TYR A 600 3.49 -11.17 -2.72
CA TYR A 600 4.43 -11.51 -3.77
C TYR A 600 3.65 -11.91 -5.02
N VAL A 601 3.90 -11.22 -6.13
CA VAL A 601 3.20 -11.43 -7.39
C VAL A 601 4.19 -11.81 -8.47
N MET A 602 3.94 -12.93 -9.14
CA MET A 602 4.75 -13.37 -10.27
C MET A 602 4.44 -12.54 -11.52
N ASP A 603 5.49 -11.97 -12.11
CA ASP A 603 5.47 -11.27 -13.39
C ASP A 603 6.38 -12.01 -14.39
N PRO A 604 5.90 -13.16 -14.91
CA PRO A 604 6.75 -14.14 -15.58
C PRO A 604 7.43 -13.59 -16.82
N VAL A 605 6.72 -12.80 -17.64
CA VAL A 605 7.27 -12.32 -18.91
C VAL A 605 8.33 -11.24 -18.70
N ASN A 606 8.20 -10.43 -17.64
CA ASN A 606 9.24 -9.49 -17.25
C ASN A 606 10.36 -10.17 -16.42
N ASN A 607 10.26 -11.48 -16.18
CA ASN A 607 11.22 -12.30 -15.43
C ASN A 607 11.43 -11.85 -13.98
N ARG A 608 10.42 -11.22 -13.37
CA ARG A 608 10.56 -10.60 -12.05
C ARG A 608 9.46 -11.04 -11.09
N ILE A 609 9.73 -10.76 -9.81
CA ILE A 609 8.75 -10.81 -8.73
C ILE A 609 8.43 -9.37 -8.36
N GLN A 610 7.15 -9.03 -8.32
CA GLN A 610 6.67 -7.76 -7.79
C GLN A 610 6.21 -7.99 -6.35
N VAL A 611 6.79 -7.25 -5.41
CA VAL A 611 6.48 -7.34 -3.98
C VAL A 611 5.72 -6.11 -3.57
N TYR A 612 4.62 -6.34 -2.87
CA TYR A 612 3.69 -5.34 -2.39
C TYR A 612 3.59 -5.50 -0.86
N GLY A 613 4.18 -4.61 -0.06
CA GLY A 613 4.17 -4.73 1.41
C GLY A 613 3.55 -3.55 2.17
N GLN A 614 2.87 -3.79 3.29
CA GLN A 614 2.69 -2.74 4.30
C GLN A 614 4.06 -2.41 4.87
N ASP A 615 4.41 -1.12 4.89
CA ASP A 615 5.73 -0.64 5.28
C ASP A 615 6.06 -1.07 6.73
N SER A 616 7.00 -2.01 6.86
CA SER A 616 7.86 -2.10 8.03
C SER A 616 9.29 -1.79 7.58
N SER A 617 9.60 -0.50 7.60
CA SER A 617 10.90 0.13 7.38
C SER A 617 11.43 0.13 5.95
N SER A 618 11.26 1.28 5.30
CA SER A 618 12.19 1.89 4.36
C SER A 618 13.67 1.66 4.76
N GLU A 619 14.32 0.65 4.20
CA GLU A 619 15.73 0.77 3.85
C GLU A 619 15.79 1.06 2.35
N GLU A 620 16.08 2.32 2.01
CA GLU A 620 16.46 2.74 0.67
C GLU A 620 17.43 1.73 0.06
N ILE A 621 17.06 1.23 -1.12
CA ILE A 621 17.93 0.42 -1.98
C ILE A 621 19.11 1.31 -2.39
N HIS A 622 20.19 1.26 -1.60
CA HIS A 622 21.49 1.73 -2.02
C HIS A 622 22.22 0.58 -2.73
N GLU A 623 22.78 0.89 -3.89
CA GLU A 623 23.71 0.02 -4.60
C GLU A 623 24.83 -0.47 -3.65
N ASP A 624 25.02 -1.81 -3.65
CA ASP A 624 26.10 -2.59 -3.02
C ASP A 624 25.96 -3.05 -1.55
N SER A 625 24.87 -3.76 -1.24
CA SER A 625 24.66 -4.48 0.04
C SER A 625 25.32 -5.88 0.09
N ARG A 626 26.61 -6.01 -0.25
CA ARG A 626 27.35 -7.32 -0.15
C ARG A 626 28.29 -7.45 1.03
N CYS A 627 28.08 -6.70 2.11
CA CYS A 627 28.78 -6.93 3.38
C CYS A 627 27.88 -6.62 4.58
N HIS A 628 27.12 -7.63 5.05
CA HIS A 628 26.54 -7.57 6.39
C HIS A 628 27.65 -7.72 7.43
N TRP A 629 28.05 -6.59 8.02
CA TRP A 629 28.78 -6.59 9.28
C TRP A 629 27.81 -7.00 10.40
N ILE A 630 27.73 -8.29 10.71
CA ILE A 630 27.09 -8.72 11.95
C ILE A 630 27.97 -8.26 13.11
N LYS A 631 27.43 -7.39 13.97
CA LYS A 631 28.07 -6.94 15.20
C LYS A 631 28.49 -8.18 16.02
N PRO A 632 29.79 -8.43 16.26
CA PRO A 632 30.21 -9.58 17.05
C PRO A 632 29.62 -9.49 18.46
N PRO A 633 29.25 -10.63 19.08
CA PRO A 633 28.75 -10.64 20.46
C PRO A 633 29.77 -10.13 21.48
N GLU A 634 31.06 -10.06 21.10
CA GLU A 634 32.12 -9.45 21.92
C GLU A 634 32.84 -8.36 21.13
N THR A 635 32.46 -7.10 21.36
CA THR A 635 33.22 -5.94 20.89
C THR A 635 34.59 -5.94 21.58
N THR A 636 35.67 -6.22 20.84
CA THR A 636 37.03 -5.99 21.35
C THR A 636 37.38 -4.53 21.14
N TRP A 637 37.53 -3.78 22.23
CA TRP A 637 37.89 -2.37 22.17
C TRP A 637 39.40 -2.22 22.14
N ILE A 638 39.87 -1.35 21.23
CA ILE A 638 41.28 -0.98 21.14
C ILE A 638 41.40 0.49 21.57
N LEU A 639 42.11 0.72 22.67
CA LEU A 639 42.44 2.08 23.11
C LEU A 639 43.80 2.48 22.54
N LEU A 640 43.84 3.64 21.89
CA LEU A 640 45.06 4.27 21.39
C LEU A 640 45.35 5.53 22.21
N THR A 641 46.49 5.55 22.91
CA THR A 641 46.93 6.74 23.64
C THR A 641 48.23 7.29 23.06
N SER A 642 48.21 8.58 22.73
CA SER A 642 49.40 9.37 22.36
C SER A 642 50.25 9.66 23.60
N ALA A 643 51.58 9.50 23.49
CA ALA A 643 52.52 9.98 24.51
C ALA A 643 53.01 11.42 24.28
N ILE A 644 52.51 12.12 23.25
CA ILE A 644 52.97 13.46 22.85
C ILE A 644 51.89 14.49 23.20
N GLU A 645 52.22 15.46 24.05
CA GLU A 645 51.31 16.46 24.63
C GLU A 645 50.75 17.49 23.63
N ASN A 646 51.32 17.59 22.42
CA ASN A 646 50.86 18.52 21.39
C ASN A 646 50.28 17.72 20.22
N GLY A 647 48.97 17.88 20.00
CA GLY A 647 48.15 17.06 19.11
C GLY A 647 48.81 16.68 17.78
N VAL A 648 48.76 15.40 17.46
CA VAL A 648 49.26 14.85 16.20
C VAL A 648 48.15 14.95 15.16
N SER A 649 48.42 15.66 14.05
CA SER A 649 47.52 15.69 12.90
C SER A 649 47.97 14.66 11.87
N GLY A 650 47.05 13.81 11.41
CA GLY A 650 47.29 12.89 10.28
C GLY A 650 47.75 11.49 10.71
N ILE A 651 46.90 10.79 11.46
CA ILE A 651 47.09 9.36 11.72
C ILE A 651 46.47 8.59 10.56
N ASN A 652 47.30 7.86 9.81
CA ASN A 652 46.85 6.88 8.84
C ASN A 652 46.74 5.53 9.53
N LEU A 653 45.52 5.01 9.58
CA LEU A 653 45.25 3.63 9.95
C LEU A 653 45.17 2.82 8.67
N THR A 654 46.00 1.80 8.55
CA THR A 654 45.89 0.83 7.47
C THR A 654 45.80 -0.54 8.11
N TRP A 655 44.80 -1.32 7.74
CA TRP A 655 44.70 -2.70 8.17
C TRP A 655 44.82 -3.66 6.99
N THR A 656 45.20 -4.89 7.29
CA THR A 656 45.24 -5.96 6.32
C THR A 656 44.66 -7.21 6.96
N GLN A 657 43.55 -7.68 6.40
CA GLN A 657 42.95 -8.96 6.75
C GLN A 657 43.50 -10.01 5.79
N TYR A 658 44.07 -11.08 6.34
CA TYR A 658 44.68 -12.15 5.55
C TYR A 658 44.08 -13.52 5.87
N GLU A 659 43.35 -13.64 6.98
CA GLU A 659 42.52 -14.80 7.31
C GLU A 659 41.19 -14.31 7.89
N ALA A 660 40.17 -15.18 7.86
CA ALA A 660 38.81 -14.85 8.30
C ALA A 660 38.74 -14.29 9.75
N ASP A 661 39.71 -14.60 10.60
CA ASP A 661 39.79 -14.18 12.00
C ASP A 661 41.09 -13.43 12.39
N LYS A 662 41.82 -12.87 11.41
CA LYS A 662 43.07 -12.14 11.68
C LYS A 662 43.19 -10.84 10.90
N VAL A 663 43.43 -9.76 11.62
CA VAL A 663 43.66 -8.42 11.07
C VAL A 663 44.95 -7.86 11.66
N ASP A 664 45.85 -7.44 10.78
CA ASP A 664 46.99 -6.60 11.17
C ASP A 664 46.58 -5.14 11.07
N ILE A 665 46.87 -4.34 12.10
CA ILE A 665 46.59 -2.90 12.12
C ILE A 665 47.91 -2.15 12.19
N LYS A 666 48.14 -1.28 11.22
CA LYS A 666 49.27 -0.35 11.16
C LYS A 666 48.76 1.07 11.43
N ILE A 667 49.54 1.77 12.25
CA ILE A 667 49.32 3.17 12.62
C ILE A 667 50.53 3.96 12.15
N ASP A 668 50.32 4.91 11.26
CA ASP A 668 51.38 5.72 10.65
C ASP A 668 51.02 7.20 10.81
N ASP A 669 51.85 7.97 11.51
CA ASP A 669 51.64 9.41 11.70
C ASP A 669 52.36 10.26 10.65
N GLY A 670 52.95 9.62 9.64
CA GLY A 670 53.72 10.26 8.58
C GLY A 670 55.09 10.79 9.02
N THR A 671 55.47 10.65 10.30
CA THR A 671 56.76 11.15 10.83
C THR A 671 57.80 10.04 11.04
N GLY A 672 57.38 8.77 10.95
CA GLY A 672 58.24 7.60 11.13
C GLY A 672 58.70 7.36 12.57
N ASN A 673 58.12 8.07 13.55
CA ASN A 673 58.39 7.86 14.97
C ASN A 673 57.21 7.16 15.65
N TYR A 674 57.47 6.00 16.26
CA TYR A 674 56.45 5.11 16.81
C TYR A 674 56.46 5.03 18.35
N PRO A 675 55.82 5.95 19.10
CA PRO A 675 55.57 5.74 20.52
C PRO A 675 54.06 5.63 20.79
N TRP A 676 53.41 4.60 20.24
CA TRP A 676 52.00 4.32 20.52
C TRP A 676 51.86 3.13 21.47
N LYS A 677 50.98 3.25 22.47
CA LYS A 677 50.57 2.13 23.32
C LYS A 677 49.18 1.65 22.88
N ILE A 678 49.04 0.34 22.71
CA ILE A 678 47.79 -0.34 22.32
C ILE A 678 47.35 -1.19 23.52
N SER A 679 46.10 -1.06 23.98
CA SER A 679 45.52 -2.01 24.95
C SER A 679 44.26 -2.66 24.38
N LYS A 680 44.12 -3.97 24.59
CA LYS A 680 42.90 -4.75 24.34
C LYS A 680 42.06 -4.79 25.60
N THR A 681 40.75 -4.61 25.52
CA THR A 681 39.83 -4.95 26.63
C THR A 681 38.87 -6.06 26.21
N SER A 682 38.94 -7.18 26.93
CA SER A 682 37.81 -8.09 27.17
C SER A 682 37.37 -7.92 28.62
N ASN A 683 36.12 -8.22 28.93
CA ASN A 683 35.38 -7.82 30.16
C ASN A 683 35.92 -8.36 31.53
N ASP A 684 37.17 -8.84 31.63
CA ASP A 684 37.61 -9.65 32.78
C ASP A 684 38.93 -9.18 33.42
N GLY A 685 39.57 -8.10 32.95
CA GLY A 685 40.74 -7.54 33.62
C GLY A 685 41.79 -6.97 32.68
N HIS A 686 42.34 -5.82 33.06
CA HIS A 686 43.33 -5.08 32.29
C HIS A 686 44.69 -5.80 32.27
N GLU A 687 45.13 -6.29 31.10
CA GLU A 687 46.56 -6.53 30.85
C GLU A 687 47.14 -5.40 30.01
N PHE A 688 48.13 -4.69 30.58
CA PHE A 688 48.91 -3.69 29.87
C PHE A 688 50.06 -4.38 29.13
N LEU A 689 50.02 -4.38 27.80
CA LEU A 689 51.21 -4.69 27.00
C LEU A 689 52.08 -3.42 26.91
N ALA A 690 53.13 -3.37 27.72
CA ALA A 690 54.07 -2.27 27.69
C ALA A 690 55.01 -2.38 26.47
N ASN A 691 55.14 -1.28 25.72
CA ASN A 691 56.14 -1.00 24.68
C ASN A 691 56.13 -1.97 23.48
N VAL A 692 55.26 -1.72 22.51
CA VAL A 692 55.29 -2.40 21.22
C VAL A 692 56.33 -1.70 20.32
N GLN A 693 57.50 -2.30 20.15
CA GLN A 693 58.57 -1.77 19.28
C GLN A 693 58.65 -2.44 17.89
N SER A 694 57.76 -3.38 17.57
CA SER A 694 57.59 -3.96 16.23
C SER A 694 56.29 -4.75 16.11
N TRP A 695 55.91 -5.07 14.86
CA TRP A 695 54.75 -5.87 14.41
C TRP A 695 54.16 -6.81 15.48
N GLN A 696 52.85 -6.68 15.73
CA GLN A 696 52.09 -7.59 16.59
C GLN A 696 50.80 -7.99 15.88
N ASN A 697 50.56 -9.30 15.79
CA ASN A 697 49.33 -9.87 15.27
C ASN A 697 48.26 -9.79 16.36
N ILE A 698 47.11 -9.18 16.06
CA ILE A 698 45.97 -9.14 16.97
C ILE A 698 44.92 -10.14 16.47
N MET A 699 44.70 -11.20 17.24
CA MET A 699 43.63 -12.18 16.98
C MET A 699 42.28 -11.59 17.42
N ILE A 700 41.35 -11.47 16.47
CA ILE A 700 39.95 -11.10 16.70
C ILE A 700 39.13 -12.18 16.02
N ARG A 701 38.33 -12.96 16.76
CA ARG A 701 37.51 -14.04 16.18
C ARG A 701 36.12 -13.52 15.76
N PRO A 702 35.74 -13.53 14.47
CA PRO A 702 34.36 -13.54 14.05
C PRO A 702 33.95 -14.94 13.58
N ILE A 703 32.68 -15.28 13.76
CA ILE A 703 32.06 -16.48 13.22
C ILE A 703 31.43 -16.11 11.87
N ASN A 704 31.80 -16.87 10.84
CA ASN A 704 31.25 -17.01 9.48
C ASN A 704 31.94 -16.31 8.29
N HIS A 705 31.88 -17.05 7.19
CA HIS A 705 32.72 -17.05 5.99
C HIS A 705 32.52 -15.86 5.05
N CYS A 706 33.63 -15.30 4.56
CA CYS A 706 33.70 -14.58 3.28
C CYS A 706 34.84 -15.16 2.44
N LYS A 707 34.66 -15.19 1.12
CA LYS A 707 35.57 -15.75 0.12
C LYS A 707 36.81 -14.86 -0.04
N ASP A 708 37.96 -15.48 -0.28
CA ASP A 708 39.27 -14.84 -0.40
C ASP A 708 39.35 -13.78 -1.52
N GLY A 709 39.93 -12.63 -1.18
CA GLY A 709 40.70 -11.79 -2.08
C GLY A 709 39.99 -10.56 -2.64
N ASP A 710 39.96 -9.47 -1.87
CA ASP A 710 40.02 -8.12 -2.44
C ASP A 710 40.70 -7.15 -1.46
N ASN A 711 41.71 -6.42 -1.96
CA ASN A 711 42.40 -5.35 -1.23
C ASN A 711 41.51 -4.10 -1.23
N SER A 712 40.84 -3.79 -0.11
CA SER A 712 40.11 -2.53 0.04
C SER A 712 41.06 -1.32 0.08
N THR A 713 40.68 -0.22 -0.57
CA THR A 713 41.43 1.05 -0.59
C THR A 713 41.51 1.73 0.79
N PRO A 714 42.60 2.43 1.14
CA PRO A 714 42.76 3.07 2.44
C PRO A 714 41.77 4.23 2.66
N VAL A 715 41.10 4.23 3.82
CA VAL A 715 40.28 5.36 4.27
C VAL A 715 41.19 6.40 4.93
N SER A 716 41.22 7.62 4.40
CA SER A 716 41.92 8.77 4.99
C SER A 716 40.93 9.68 5.72
N LEU A 717 41.06 9.80 7.03
CA LEU A 717 40.26 10.72 7.85
C LEU A 717 41.13 11.88 8.33
N SER A 718 40.77 13.11 7.98
CA SER A 718 41.53 14.29 8.38
C SER A 718 40.90 15.01 9.58
N ARG A 719 41.66 15.05 10.69
CA ARG A 719 41.58 15.92 11.88
C ARG A 719 40.68 15.47 13.06
N PHE A 720 41.29 15.28 14.24
CA PHE A 720 40.62 15.05 15.53
C PHE A 720 41.19 15.97 16.63
N PRO A 721 40.36 16.74 17.38
CA PRO A 721 40.77 17.43 18.61
C PRO A 721 40.42 16.62 19.87
N TYR A 722 41.39 16.40 20.78
CA TYR A 722 41.33 15.56 22.01
C TYR A 722 39.93 15.10 22.48
N GLY A 723 39.68 13.79 22.45
CA GLY A 723 38.45 13.19 22.95
C GLY A 723 38.43 11.66 22.78
N TRP A 724 37.42 11.02 23.35
CA TRP A 724 37.11 9.62 23.09
C TRP A 724 36.58 9.49 21.66
N TYR A 725 37.14 8.59 20.87
CA TYR A 725 36.65 8.35 19.51
C TYR A 725 36.18 6.91 19.38
N ASN A 726 34.94 6.78 18.93
CA ASN A 726 34.42 5.54 18.40
C ASN A 726 34.98 5.36 16.99
N ILE A 727 35.73 4.29 16.79
CA ILE A 727 36.01 3.77 15.44
C ILE A 727 35.12 2.54 15.34
N LYS A 728 34.06 2.64 14.56
CA LYS A 728 33.17 1.52 14.23
C LYS A 728 33.82 0.65 13.17
#